data_AF-A0A7N2M971-F1
#
_entry.id   AF-A0A7N2M971-F1
#
_cell.length_a   1.000
_cell.length_b   1.000
_cell.length_c   1.000
_cell.angle_alpha   90.00
_cell.angle_beta   90.00
_cell.angle_gamma   90.00
#
_symmetry.space_group_name_H-M   'P 1'
#
loop_
_entity.id
_entity.type
_entity.pdbx_description
1 polymer ?
#
loop_
_entity_poly.entity_id
_entity_poly.type
_entity_poly.pdbx_seq_one_letter_code
_entity_poly.pdbx_strand_id
1 'polypeptide(L)'
;MESNSKRQRISYSVKSNRQIKYQGGVSSRRLNILKGVIVREKEDRISNLPCKVLCHILSFLPTKHAVATSVLSTKWKNIWALVPILDFEDSLLLHEENLINKPVEDLRVSFSSFVDRVLILHNAPRLHWFRLKCAQNYESSHVNAWIYQALRRHVQKLHLCVPTVYGDLFRTESLVYLKLGTNFVLNVPASVLLPSLKTLHLKSIEFSDDASTHKLISSCPVLEQLFIEECGMKNIRCFNISAHALKCLAMECAILDNEYATEFCGYKIVIDAPKLEYLRLYGYVAEGYHFKNLKSLIEAQVHVDLSTRRIEQRDRAYYGQKVLELIKGIHNVKVLHLTGDSMEALMLSGSNLPTLHNVSHLEINVNKLVGCMFLPDLLKSVPNIRALDIGEFLSKFLSNRIRIVPNVALALREFLWNRIKSVINIRALDFGEGLGSKWGVAEYKGSISTISHNIFKKAIVQEAKDRVYHREKEEKDGINRLPYKVLCHILSFLPTKYAVGTSILSTTWKNLWSSVPNLDFDDELLLHGRRPGSKSTQDLRVSFSSFVDRVLKLHNAPRIHRFHLKCGQDYEPSQVNAWICSAVWGKVQELDLCFPMRNSKYSLYCGLFTSASLVYLKLGTKFVLNVPASVFLRSLRTLHLNSIEFSDDDSTHKLFSSCPVLEELSIVKCGMKRIRCFKISAPILKRLTIECAIEDEYSTEFCEYKIIIDTPALEYFRLYDFVAEGYDLKNLKSLTEAQLHVELSTPKLEQKGYAYYGQRQLELMKGICNVKILHLTGDYMEVLKLSDCNLPTLHNVSHLKLSVNKHAGWQFLPDLLKSLPNLLALFLPMGLVHERGGDCQWDQPEWVPRCLLSCLKKILIWQFQGQKGEYKLVKYLLQNASVLSVFSIKSHNNLTIEEELKISKKLLLLPRGSKTCQVVFS
;
A
#
# COMPACT_ATOMS: atom_id res chain seq x y z
N MET A 1 -2.26 79.67 11.80
CA MET A 1 -2.62 78.24 11.98
C MET A 1 -1.35 77.38 12.05
N GLU A 2 -0.68 77.15 13.19
CA GLU A 2 -1.07 77.30 14.61
C GLU A 2 -2.31 76.46 14.97
N SER A 3 -2.39 75.77 16.11
CA SER A 3 -1.73 75.96 17.42
C SER A 3 -1.02 74.67 17.90
N ASN A 4 0.14 74.69 18.59
CA ASN A 4 0.50 75.26 19.91
C ASN A 4 -0.15 74.57 21.13
N SER A 5 0.56 73.63 21.77
CA SER A 5 1.13 73.79 23.14
C SER A 5 1.98 72.53 23.49
N LYS A 6 3.29 72.58 23.81
CA LYS A 6 3.96 73.15 25.00
C LYS A 6 3.35 72.60 26.31
N ARG A 7 4.02 71.72 27.06
CA ARG A 7 5.32 71.77 27.79
C ARG A 7 5.08 72.06 29.28
N GLN A 8 5.58 71.18 30.15
CA GLN A 8 6.43 71.62 31.25
C GLN A 8 7.47 70.54 31.59
N ARG A 9 8.54 70.95 32.28
CA ARG A 9 9.69 70.12 32.73
C ARG A 9 9.72 70.14 34.26
N ILE A 10 10.46 69.21 34.86
CA ILE A 10 11.44 69.50 35.93
C ILE A 10 12.52 68.39 35.91
N SER A 11 13.61 68.56 36.66
CA SER A 11 14.96 68.12 36.26
C SER A 11 15.67 67.14 37.21
N TYR A 12 16.76 66.55 36.70
CA TYR A 12 17.81 65.83 37.43
C TYR A 12 18.29 66.52 38.72
N SER A 13 18.69 65.73 39.73
CA SER A 13 19.95 65.94 40.47
C SER A 13 20.44 64.67 41.18
N VAL A 14 21.69 64.69 41.65
CA VAL A 14 22.55 63.56 42.04
C VAL A 14 22.82 63.55 43.56
N LYS A 15 23.40 62.44 44.09
CA LYS A 15 24.06 62.25 45.41
C LYS A 15 23.15 61.69 46.54
N SER A 16 23.66 60.88 47.50
CA SER A 16 24.90 60.07 47.56
C SER A 16 24.91 59.12 48.79
N ASN A 17 25.62 57.99 48.67
CA ASN A 17 26.31 57.21 49.73
C ASN A 17 25.79 57.23 51.19
N ARG A 18 25.57 56.04 51.75
CA ARG A 18 26.29 55.61 52.97
C ARG A 18 26.89 54.22 52.78
N GLN A 19 28.01 53.97 53.47
CA GLN A 19 28.87 52.80 53.32
C GLN A 19 28.61 51.75 54.41
N ILE A 20 29.07 50.51 54.20
CA ILE A 20 29.94 49.69 55.09
C ILE A 20 29.70 48.19 54.84
N LYS A 21 30.66 47.24 54.91
CA LYS A 21 32.10 47.15 54.51
C LYS A 21 32.52 45.66 54.72
N TYR A 22 33.62 45.21 54.08
CA TYR A 22 34.33 43.92 54.33
C TYR A 22 33.60 42.60 53.97
N GLN A 23 34.27 41.46 53.74
CA GLN A 23 35.49 41.18 52.95
C GLN A 23 35.68 39.65 52.75
N GLY A 24 36.11 39.22 51.55
CA GLY A 24 36.91 37.99 51.34
C GLY A 24 36.27 36.61 51.64
N GLY A 25 36.99 35.55 51.24
CA GLY A 25 36.65 34.15 51.56
C GLY A 25 36.60 33.22 50.35
N VAL A 26 37.57 32.31 50.23
CA VAL A 26 37.67 31.33 49.13
C VAL A 26 37.30 29.92 49.63
N SER A 27 36.59 29.17 48.77
CA SER A 27 36.46 27.70 48.70
C SER A 27 36.79 26.84 49.92
N SER A 28 35.84 25.98 50.32
CA SER A 28 36.09 24.52 50.30
C SER A 28 34.81 23.69 50.49
N ARG A 29 34.91 22.39 50.21
CA ARG A 29 33.85 21.39 50.44
C ARG A 29 33.98 20.80 51.85
N ARG A 30 32.86 20.27 52.36
CA ARG A 30 32.68 19.47 53.59
C ARG A 30 32.72 20.23 54.91
N LEU A 31 31.52 20.48 55.44
CA LEU A 31 31.06 19.71 56.60
C LEU A 31 29.53 19.55 56.52
N ASN A 32 29.04 18.33 56.72
CA ASN A 32 27.61 18.06 56.86
C ASN A 32 27.22 18.31 58.34
N ILE A 33 25.94 18.63 58.61
CA ILE A 33 25.01 17.83 59.45
C ILE A 33 23.81 18.68 59.93
N LEU A 34 22.62 18.04 59.92
CA LEU A 34 21.33 18.42 60.54
C LEU A 34 20.51 19.61 59.99
N LYS A 35 19.22 19.30 59.78
CA LYS A 35 18.02 20.17 59.81
C LYS A 35 18.01 21.38 58.83
N GLY A 36 17.31 21.34 57.69
CA GLY A 36 16.42 20.31 57.16
C GLY A 36 15.06 20.85 56.70
N VAL A 37 15.07 21.79 55.75
CA VAL A 37 13.87 22.22 55.01
C VAL A 37 14.02 21.72 53.58
N ILE A 38 13.50 20.53 53.30
CA ILE A 38 13.50 19.96 51.95
C ILE A 38 12.35 20.59 51.16
N VAL A 39 12.67 21.60 50.35
CA VAL A 39 11.82 21.97 49.21
C VAL A 39 11.82 20.77 48.27
N ARG A 40 10.70 20.04 48.21
CA ARG A 40 10.54 18.90 47.30
C ARG A 40 10.34 19.41 45.87
N GLU A 41 11.43 19.67 45.16
CA GLU A 41 11.38 19.64 43.69
C GLU A 41 10.90 18.25 43.26
N LYS A 42 9.92 18.20 42.34
CA LYS A 42 9.49 16.92 41.80
C LYS A 42 10.64 16.35 40.98
N GLU A 43 11.15 15.19 41.37
CA GLU A 43 12.00 14.41 40.47
C GLU A 43 11.22 14.17 39.19
N ASP A 44 11.71 14.79 38.13
CA ASP A 44 11.36 14.42 36.78
C ASP A 44 11.77 12.95 36.56
N ARG A 45 11.09 12.17 35.71
CA ARG A 45 11.41 10.72 35.56
C ARG A 45 11.46 10.17 34.13
N ILE A 46 10.89 10.83 33.14
CA ILE A 46 10.91 10.38 31.74
C ILE A 46 12.08 11.03 30.94
N SER A 47 13.16 11.43 31.63
CA SER A 47 14.56 11.47 31.17
C SER A 47 15.57 10.70 32.07
N ASN A 48 15.14 9.58 32.72
CA ASN A 48 15.88 8.50 33.35
C ASN A 48 16.15 7.11 32.60
N LEU A 49 16.11 6.98 31.25
CA LEU A 49 16.67 5.88 30.40
C LEU A 49 17.82 6.30 29.37
N PRO A 50 19.16 6.20 29.66
CA PRO A 50 20.44 6.70 28.95
C PRO A 50 20.66 7.47 27.42
N CYS A 51 21.61 7.62 26.31
CA CYS A 51 22.71 7.09 25.21
C CYS A 51 22.65 5.90 24.08
N LYS A 52 22.01 4.71 24.13
CA LYS A 52 21.69 3.80 22.97
C LYS A 52 20.23 3.59 22.48
N VAL A 53 19.21 4.27 22.99
CA VAL A 53 17.85 3.73 22.98
C VAL A 53 16.72 4.67 22.65
N LEU A 54 16.70 5.88 23.19
CA LEU A 54 15.62 6.84 22.98
C LEU A 54 15.15 7.05 21.55
N CYS A 55 15.98 6.85 20.52
CA CYS A 55 15.59 7.17 19.16
C CYS A 55 14.59 6.17 18.49
N HIS A 56 13.73 5.45 19.24
CA HIS A 56 12.73 4.52 18.65
C HIS A 56 11.23 4.51 19.18
N ILE A 57 10.70 5.19 20.25
CA ILE A 57 9.20 5.33 20.64
C ILE A 57 8.33 6.03 19.60
N LEU A 58 8.52 5.67 18.34
CA LEU A 58 8.61 6.61 17.26
C LEU A 58 8.11 5.88 15.99
N SER A 59 6.82 6.03 15.66
CA SER A 59 6.13 5.74 14.37
C SER A 59 4.77 6.50 14.28
N PHE A 60 4.30 6.86 13.08
CA PHE A 60 3.00 7.51 12.78
C PHE A 60 2.69 8.97 13.21
N LEU A 61 3.00 9.44 14.44
CA LEU A 61 2.48 10.72 15.01
C LEU A 61 3.53 11.59 15.78
N PRO A 62 3.49 12.94 15.80
CA PRO A 62 3.64 13.85 14.65
C PRO A 62 4.70 14.98 14.89
N THR A 63 5.87 14.95 14.26
CA THR A 63 7.15 15.61 14.69
C THR A 63 7.22 17.11 15.02
N LYS A 64 6.17 17.91 14.90
CA LYS A 64 6.25 19.34 15.26
C LYS A 64 6.51 19.51 16.74
N HIS A 65 5.68 18.86 17.53
CA HIS A 65 5.76 18.88 18.98
C HIS A 65 7.00 18.11 19.48
N ALA A 66 7.79 17.53 18.56
CA ALA A 66 9.12 17.00 18.80
C ALA A 66 10.28 18.00 18.56
N VAL A 67 10.07 19.17 17.94
CA VAL A 67 10.92 20.33 18.28
C VAL A 67 10.41 20.97 19.56
N ALA A 68 9.09 20.95 19.80
CA ALA A 68 8.56 21.48 21.05
C ALA A 68 9.06 20.68 22.27
N THR A 69 9.34 19.39 22.11
CA THR A 69 9.98 18.60 23.16
C THR A 69 11.34 19.17 23.56
N SER A 70 12.08 19.80 22.66
CA SER A 70 13.38 20.42 22.98
C SER A 70 13.37 21.40 24.17
N VAL A 71 12.20 21.91 24.60
CA VAL A 71 12.10 23.08 25.51
C VAL A 71 11.95 22.78 27.00
N LEU A 72 11.35 21.66 27.43
CA LEU A 72 11.00 21.47 28.87
C LEU A 72 12.23 21.25 29.82
N SER A 73 13.48 21.23 29.31
CA SER A 73 14.78 21.25 30.03
C SER A 73 15.99 21.25 29.05
N THR A 74 17.24 21.17 29.54
CA THR A 74 18.50 21.35 28.76
C THR A 74 18.86 20.24 27.74
N LYS A 75 18.08 19.17 27.68
CA LYS A 75 18.57 17.83 27.32
C LYS A 75 17.85 17.20 26.07
N TRP A 76 16.50 17.16 25.95
CA TRP A 76 15.72 17.04 24.65
C TRP A 76 16.29 18.07 23.68
N LYS A 77 16.65 19.28 24.18
CA LYS A 77 17.19 20.48 23.48
C LYS A 77 17.91 20.26 22.15
N ASN A 78 18.85 19.32 22.10
CA ASN A 78 19.54 18.93 20.86
C ASN A 78 19.68 17.40 20.73
N ILE A 79 19.14 16.64 21.69
CA ILE A 79 19.01 15.20 21.53
C ILE A 79 17.99 14.91 20.42
N TRP A 80 17.05 15.85 20.18
CA TRP A 80 16.25 15.86 18.96
C TRP A 80 17.06 16.04 17.65
N ALA A 81 18.39 16.02 17.66
CA ALA A 81 19.23 16.01 16.45
C ALA A 81 19.57 14.62 15.93
N LEU A 82 19.75 13.69 16.87
CA LEU A 82 20.25 12.37 16.57
C LEU A 82 19.08 11.47 16.24
N VAL A 83 18.29 11.99 15.31
CA VAL A 83 16.85 11.93 15.42
C VAL A 83 16.19 11.20 14.31
N PRO A 84 16.59 9.96 14.05
CA PRO A 84 16.51 9.67 12.68
C PRO A 84 15.12 9.57 12.05
N ILE A 85 13.90 9.77 12.74
CA ILE A 85 12.36 10.12 12.56
C ILE A 85 12.03 11.57 12.94
N LEU A 86 11.66 12.34 11.92
CA LEU A 86 11.10 13.67 11.90
C LEU A 86 9.65 13.49 11.39
N ASP A 87 9.14 14.38 10.55
CA ASP A 87 7.77 14.63 9.98
C ASP A 87 7.68 16.20 9.86
N PHE A 88 7.00 16.89 8.88
CA PHE A 88 6.80 18.34 8.41
C PHE A 88 5.51 18.68 7.49
N GLU A 89 4.27 18.21 7.64
CA GLU A 89 3.17 18.55 6.66
C GLU A 89 2.51 19.93 6.93
N ASP A 90 1.95 20.55 5.89
CA ASP A 90 1.32 21.88 5.93
C ASP A 90 -0.22 21.88 6.03
N SER A 91 -0.91 20.75 5.88
CA SER A 91 -2.38 20.75 5.80
C SER A 91 -3.05 21.34 7.06
N LEU A 92 -2.46 21.16 8.24
CA LEU A 92 -2.93 21.81 9.47
C LEU A 92 -2.63 23.32 9.56
N LEU A 93 -1.97 23.94 8.58
CA LEU A 93 -1.86 25.40 8.48
C LEU A 93 -3.19 26.04 8.06
N LEU A 94 -3.99 25.35 7.25
CA LEU A 94 -5.26 25.87 6.68
C LEU A 94 -6.45 25.84 7.64
N HIS A 95 -6.31 25.30 8.86
CA HIS A 95 -7.39 25.37 9.86
C HIS A 95 -7.77 26.82 10.17
N GLU A 96 -9.07 27.07 10.34
CA GLU A 96 -9.67 28.39 10.55
C GLU A 96 -9.01 29.18 11.68
N GLU A 97 -8.62 28.52 12.79
CA GLU A 97 -7.89 29.14 13.91
C GLU A 97 -6.58 29.83 13.49
N ASN A 98 -5.90 29.34 12.45
CA ASN A 98 -4.69 29.97 11.94
C ASN A 98 -5.00 31.14 11.01
N LEU A 99 -6.02 31.01 10.16
CA LEU A 99 -6.44 32.06 9.22
C LEU A 99 -6.96 33.32 9.94
N ILE A 100 -7.55 33.14 11.13
CA ILE A 100 -7.97 34.25 12.01
C ILE A 100 -6.78 35.09 12.53
N ASN A 101 -5.57 34.53 12.61
CA ASN A 101 -4.45 35.15 13.33
C ASN A 101 -3.27 35.60 12.46
N LYS A 102 -3.05 35.05 11.24
CA LYS A 102 -2.09 35.59 10.23
C LYS A 102 -2.47 35.25 8.78
N PRO A 103 -1.96 36.00 7.79
CA PRO A 103 -2.01 35.62 6.38
C PRO A 103 -1.40 34.24 6.09
N VAL A 104 -1.90 33.58 5.05
CA VAL A 104 -1.39 32.29 4.56
C VAL A 104 0.08 32.37 4.14
N GLU A 105 0.51 33.51 3.57
CA GLU A 105 1.92 33.74 3.22
C GLU A 105 2.84 33.62 4.43
N ASP A 106 2.48 34.24 5.55
CA ASP A 106 3.21 34.19 6.82
C ASP A 106 3.27 32.77 7.39
N LEU A 107 2.31 31.91 7.03
CA LEU A 107 2.24 30.50 7.42
C LEU A 107 3.02 29.58 6.47
N ARG A 108 3.04 29.84 5.16
CA ARG A 108 4.00 29.22 4.20
C ARG A 108 5.44 29.61 4.52
N VAL A 109 5.64 30.86 4.90
CA VAL A 109 6.89 31.41 5.42
C VAL A 109 7.23 30.68 6.73
N SER A 110 6.30 30.51 7.67
CA SER A 110 6.54 29.67 8.86
C SER A 110 6.59 28.15 8.59
N PHE A 111 6.19 27.70 7.40
CA PHE A 111 6.28 26.31 6.98
C PHE A 111 7.74 25.95 6.71
N SER A 112 8.37 26.56 5.71
CA SER A 112 9.78 26.33 5.48
C SER A 112 10.59 27.00 6.59
N SER A 113 10.66 26.46 7.80
CA SER A 113 11.33 27.15 8.93
C SER A 113 12.44 26.31 9.56
N PHE A 114 13.14 25.56 8.70
CA PHE A 114 14.05 24.46 9.01
C PHE A 114 15.30 24.09 8.09
N VAL A 115 16.29 24.74 7.34
CA VAL A 115 16.89 25.84 6.42
C VAL A 115 17.43 27.49 6.46
N ASP A 116 17.69 28.59 7.33
CA ASP A 116 18.38 29.23 8.64
C ASP A 116 18.36 28.77 10.21
N ARG A 117 17.28 28.71 11.03
CA ARG A 117 17.20 28.32 12.48
C ARG A 117 17.80 26.97 12.96
N VAL A 118 17.74 26.00 12.08
CA VAL A 118 17.60 24.53 12.18
C VAL A 118 18.28 23.89 10.91
N LEU A 119 19.58 24.10 10.56
CA LEU A 119 20.50 23.15 9.86
C LEU A 119 21.92 22.97 10.51
N ILE A 120 22.91 23.84 10.28
CA ILE A 120 24.36 23.68 10.51
C ILE A 120 24.90 23.70 12.00
N LEU A 121 24.44 22.78 12.88
CA LEU A 121 24.94 22.65 14.27
C LEU A 121 25.44 21.26 14.72
N HIS A 122 25.46 20.27 13.83
CA HIS A 122 26.38 19.14 13.87
C HIS A 122 25.99 17.54 14.02
N ASN A 123 25.68 16.55 13.08
CA ASN A 123 25.68 14.96 12.91
C ASN A 123 24.40 13.96 13.02
N ALA A 124 24.24 12.92 12.15
CA ALA A 124 23.69 11.54 12.27
C ALA A 124 24.22 10.64 11.07
N PRO A 125 24.23 9.26 11.08
CA PRO A 125 24.97 8.44 10.08
C PRO A 125 24.17 7.53 9.14
N ARG A 126 23.41 6.52 9.66
CA ARG A 126 22.24 5.85 8.90
C ARG A 126 19.46 7.03 8.61
N LEU A 127 18.70 7.12 7.46
CA LEU A 127 17.40 7.65 7.18
C LEU A 127 16.67 6.63 6.12
N HIS A 128 15.38 6.10 5.79
CA HIS A 128 13.96 5.46 6.16
C HIS A 128 12.48 6.16 5.94
N TRP A 129 11.84 6.94 6.87
CA TRP A 129 10.65 7.79 6.62
C TRP A 129 11.14 9.22 6.65
N PHE A 130 11.30 9.82 5.49
CA PHE A 130 10.96 11.19 5.13
C PHE A 130 9.45 11.10 4.77
N ARG A 131 8.61 12.11 4.85
CA ARG A 131 7.38 12.19 4.05
C ARG A 131 7.16 13.66 3.73
N LEU A 132 6.12 14.09 3.02
CA LEU A 132 5.64 15.47 3.12
C LEU A 132 4.44 15.62 2.24
N LYS A 133 3.40 16.30 2.73
CA LYS A 133 2.47 16.99 1.85
C LYS A 133 2.69 18.50 1.91
N CYS A 134 2.96 19.07 0.74
CA CYS A 134 2.71 20.47 0.41
C CYS A 134 1.31 20.56 -0.22
N ALA A 135 0.29 20.80 0.61
CA ALA A 135 -1.02 21.30 0.19
C ALA A 135 -0.99 22.80 -0.13
N GLN A 136 0.15 23.46 0.10
CA GLN A 136 0.44 24.85 -0.28
C GLN A 136 1.49 24.92 -1.40
N ASN A 137 1.44 26.01 -2.17
CA ASN A 137 2.44 26.30 -3.19
C ASN A 137 3.72 26.86 -2.55
N TYR A 138 4.83 26.14 -2.75
CA TYR A 138 6.19 26.62 -2.46
C TYR A 138 6.93 26.78 -3.79
N GLU A 139 7.77 27.81 -3.90
CA GLU A 139 8.45 28.18 -5.16
C GLU A 139 9.24 27.02 -5.73
N SER A 140 9.35 26.86 -7.05
CA SER A 140 9.96 25.64 -7.60
C SER A 140 11.43 25.40 -7.23
N SER A 141 12.17 26.39 -6.72
CA SER A 141 13.53 26.26 -6.16
C SER A 141 13.62 26.36 -4.62
N HIS A 142 12.52 26.70 -3.93
CA HIS A 142 12.26 26.30 -2.53
C HIS A 142 11.47 24.97 -2.45
N VAL A 143 11.11 24.45 -3.62
CA VAL A 143 11.17 23.05 -3.98
C VAL A 143 12.38 22.83 -4.93
N ASN A 144 12.58 21.71 -5.62
CA ASN A 144 13.81 21.38 -6.38
C ASN A 144 15.23 21.37 -5.70
N ALA A 145 15.38 21.32 -4.37
CA ALA A 145 16.66 21.11 -3.63
C ALA A 145 16.63 20.48 -2.18
N TRP A 146 15.59 20.56 -1.32
CA TRP A 146 15.57 20.05 0.13
C TRP A 146 15.80 18.54 0.07
N ILE A 147 15.16 17.95 -0.93
CA ILE A 147 15.37 16.63 -1.44
C ILE A 147 16.78 16.37 -1.86
N TYR A 148 17.49 17.29 -2.51
CA TYR A 148 18.90 17.11 -2.82
C TYR A 148 19.58 16.87 -1.46
N GLN A 149 19.30 17.57 -0.36
CA GLN A 149 19.76 17.09 0.94
C GLN A 149 19.15 15.82 1.58
N ALA A 150 18.09 15.26 1.02
CA ALA A 150 17.87 13.84 1.17
C ALA A 150 18.84 13.08 0.26
N LEU A 151 18.76 13.20 -1.09
CA LEU A 151 19.47 12.52 -2.19
C LEU A 151 20.76 11.88 -1.81
N ARG A 152 21.57 12.53 -0.95
CA ARG A 152 22.78 11.91 -0.49
C ARG A 152 23.22 11.89 0.99
N ARG A 153 22.37 11.78 2.02
CA ARG A 153 22.74 11.28 3.40
C ARG A 153 22.60 9.72 3.70
N HIS A 154 22.49 8.78 2.72
CA HIS A 154 21.94 7.36 2.64
C HIS A 154 21.16 6.82 3.85
N VAL A 155 19.91 7.06 4.15
CA VAL A 155 18.90 7.95 3.70
C VAL A 155 17.59 7.33 3.17
N GLN A 156 17.49 6.11 2.47
CA GLN A 156 16.79 5.30 1.28
C GLN A 156 15.11 5.32 0.55
N LYS A 157 13.80 4.97 0.94
CA LYS A 157 12.27 5.25 0.66
C LYS A 157 11.58 6.28 -0.29
N LEU A 158 10.20 6.47 -0.16
CA LEU A 158 9.37 7.74 -0.02
C LEU A 158 7.83 7.70 0.35
N HIS A 159 7.20 8.61 1.12
CA HIS A 159 5.71 8.92 1.03
C HIS A 159 5.42 10.47 0.96
N LEU A 160 4.34 10.99 0.34
CA LEU A 160 4.37 12.31 -0.36
C LEU A 160 3.03 12.91 -0.81
N CYS A 161 3.00 14.26 -0.97
CA CYS A 161 2.28 15.10 -1.96
C CYS A 161 3.03 16.45 -2.19
N VAL A 162 3.49 16.87 -3.39
CA VAL A 162 4.02 18.25 -3.68
C VAL A 162 3.91 18.59 -5.20
N PRO A 163 3.94 19.88 -5.63
CA PRO A 163 3.53 20.28 -7.00
C PRO A 163 4.60 20.25 -8.10
N THR A 164 5.78 20.84 -7.92
CA THR A 164 6.95 20.59 -8.78
C THR A 164 7.75 19.46 -8.23
N VAL A 165 8.75 19.02 -8.99
CA VAL A 165 9.62 17.89 -8.69
C VAL A 165 10.92 18.23 -9.55
N TYR A 166 12.21 18.12 -9.11
CA TYR A 166 13.53 18.14 -9.90
C TYR A 166 14.33 16.81 -10.08
N GLY A 167 14.91 16.56 -11.23
CA GLY A 167 15.08 15.17 -11.70
C GLY A 167 16.46 14.69 -11.57
N ASP A 168 17.12 15.19 -10.58
CA ASP A 168 18.55 15.12 -10.59
C ASP A 168 18.89 13.82 -9.94
N LEU A 169 18.43 13.75 -8.71
CA LEU A 169 17.57 12.71 -8.26
C LEU A 169 17.79 11.38 -9.04
N PHE A 170 17.37 11.02 -10.28
CA PHE A 170 17.41 9.58 -10.68
C PHE A 170 18.87 9.14 -10.64
N ARG A 171 20.00 9.87 -10.46
CA ARG A 171 21.29 9.20 -10.12
C ARG A 171 21.43 8.75 -8.69
N THR A 172 20.33 8.75 -7.92
CA THR A 172 20.13 8.14 -6.61
C THR A 172 20.18 6.59 -6.54
N GLU A 173 21.30 5.94 -6.78
CA GLU A 173 21.54 4.49 -6.69
C GLU A 173 21.07 3.68 -5.45
N SER A 174 21.17 4.21 -4.23
CA SER A 174 21.39 3.44 -2.99
C SER A 174 20.23 2.61 -2.38
N LEU A 175 19.31 2.07 -3.21
CA LEU A 175 17.94 2.59 -3.05
C LEU A 175 16.79 1.58 -3.52
N VAL A 176 15.48 1.30 -3.17
CA VAL A 176 14.54 0.79 -2.09
C VAL A 176 13.02 1.36 -1.60
N TYR A 177 12.15 2.44 -1.86
CA TYR A 177 10.59 2.71 -1.59
C TYR A 177 10.05 4.11 -2.18
N LEU A 178 8.77 4.38 -2.55
CA LEU A 178 8.10 5.69 -2.83
C LEU A 178 6.59 5.49 -2.95
N LYS A 179 5.80 6.36 -2.29
CA LYS A 179 4.46 6.86 -2.61
C LYS A 179 4.56 8.33 -2.92
N LEU A 180 4.46 8.67 -4.19
CA LEU A 180 4.23 10.01 -4.70
C LEU A 180 2.76 10.38 -4.51
N GLY A 181 2.48 11.67 -4.63
CA GLY A 181 1.17 12.28 -4.43
C GLY A 181 1.08 13.62 -5.17
N THR A 182 -0.15 14.10 -5.33
CA THR A 182 -0.62 15.40 -5.90
C THR A 182 -0.39 15.69 -7.38
N ASN A 183 -1.37 16.44 -7.89
CA ASN A 183 -1.71 16.64 -9.28
C ASN A 183 -0.60 17.38 -10.03
N PHE A 184 0.29 16.64 -10.71
CA PHE A 184 1.33 17.26 -11.55
C PHE A 184 1.96 16.35 -12.61
N VAL A 185 2.22 16.94 -13.79
CA VAL A 185 2.98 16.34 -14.90
C VAL A 185 4.36 15.87 -14.48
N LEU A 186 4.62 14.59 -14.62
CA LEU A 186 5.95 14.02 -14.59
C LEU A 186 6.61 14.14 -15.96
N ASN A 187 7.71 14.89 -15.97
CA ASN A 187 8.59 14.99 -17.10
C ASN A 187 9.76 14.05 -16.86
N VAL A 188 9.93 13.04 -17.71
CA VAL A 188 10.90 11.98 -17.44
C VAL A 188 12.14 12.13 -18.35
N PRO A 189 13.35 12.46 -17.82
CA PRO A 189 14.43 13.04 -18.62
C PRO A 189 15.42 12.05 -19.31
N ALA A 190 16.72 12.03 -18.98
CA ALA A 190 17.82 11.97 -19.99
C ALA A 190 18.80 10.77 -20.00
N SER A 191 19.55 10.49 -18.93
CA SER A 191 20.33 9.25 -18.79
C SER A 191 20.05 8.65 -17.43
N VAL A 192 19.83 7.35 -17.36
CA VAL A 192 18.80 6.90 -16.44
C VAL A 192 18.92 5.43 -16.09
N LEU A 193 18.84 5.01 -14.83
CA LEU A 193 19.65 3.83 -14.48
C LEU A 193 19.45 3.22 -13.02
N LEU A 194 18.47 3.68 -12.22
CA LEU A 194 18.18 3.45 -10.76
C LEU A 194 17.98 2.05 -10.09
N PRO A 195 18.92 1.50 -9.31
CA PRO A 195 19.17 0.08 -9.39
C PRO A 195 19.11 -0.64 -8.05
N SER A 196 17.95 -0.80 -7.38
CA SER A 196 17.91 -1.68 -6.18
C SER A 196 16.60 -2.32 -5.60
N LEU A 197 15.33 -2.22 -6.07
CA LEU A 197 14.13 -1.87 -5.21
C LEU A 197 12.98 -2.94 -4.64
N LYS A 198 11.69 -2.74 -4.01
CA LYS A 198 10.31 -3.38 -3.36
C LYS A 198 8.79 -2.76 -3.12
N THR A 199 8.30 -1.62 -3.60
CA THR A 199 7.13 -0.69 -3.41
C THR A 199 7.03 0.17 -4.66
N LEU A 200 5.99 0.94 -4.88
CA LEU A 200 5.95 2.14 -5.73
C LEU A 200 4.59 2.67 -5.52
N HIS A 201 4.41 3.96 -5.61
CA HIS A 201 3.12 4.55 -5.54
C HIS A 201 3.21 5.93 -6.18
N LEU A 202 2.26 6.27 -7.03
CA LEU A 202 1.97 7.64 -7.45
C LEU A 202 0.49 7.76 -7.17
N LYS A 203 0.15 8.76 -6.35
CA LYS A 203 -1.21 9.13 -6.01
C LYS A 203 -1.53 10.45 -6.73
N SER A 204 -2.70 10.57 -7.36
CA SER A 204 -3.22 11.81 -7.94
C SER A 204 -2.23 12.54 -8.86
N ILE A 205 -1.74 11.91 -9.94
CA ILE A 205 -0.57 12.37 -10.72
C ILE A 205 -0.81 12.41 -12.25
N GLU A 206 0.15 12.95 -13.01
CA GLU A 206 0.13 13.17 -14.47
C GLU A 206 1.54 12.92 -15.12
N PHE A 207 1.69 12.72 -16.46
CA PHE A 207 2.94 12.44 -17.26
C PHE A 207 3.03 13.26 -18.56
N SER A 208 4.27 13.45 -19.03
CA SER A 208 4.65 14.10 -20.29
C SER A 208 4.78 13.18 -21.51
N ASP A 209 5.00 11.89 -21.29
CA ASP A 209 5.05 10.87 -22.34
C ASP A 209 4.92 9.48 -21.72
N ASP A 210 4.53 8.56 -22.57
CA ASP A 210 4.32 7.12 -22.44
C ASP A 210 5.32 6.43 -23.34
N ALA A 211 6.22 7.22 -23.94
CA ALA A 211 7.63 6.99 -23.93
C ALA A 211 8.38 7.80 -22.85
N SER A 212 7.74 8.32 -21.81
CA SER A 212 8.39 8.78 -20.56
C SER A 212 8.11 7.79 -19.47
N THR A 213 6.89 7.31 -19.53
CA THR A 213 6.32 6.35 -18.65
C THR A 213 6.19 5.03 -19.43
N HIS A 214 6.49 5.00 -20.76
CA HIS A 214 7.52 4.08 -21.28
C HIS A 214 8.87 4.80 -21.44
N LYS A 215 9.56 5.19 -20.35
CA LYS A 215 11.05 5.33 -20.22
C LYS A 215 11.54 5.00 -18.81
N LEU A 216 10.58 5.07 -17.88
CA LEU A 216 10.56 4.78 -16.46
C LEU A 216 11.00 3.23 -15.98
N ILE A 217 10.28 2.05 -16.01
CA ILE A 217 10.33 0.61 -15.49
C ILE A 217 11.50 -0.34 -15.76
N SER A 218 11.76 -0.70 -17.00
CA SER A 218 12.74 -1.67 -17.54
C SER A 218 14.19 -1.45 -17.18
N SER A 219 14.52 -1.09 -15.98
CA SER A 219 15.17 0.24 -15.92
C SER A 219 16.04 0.70 -14.58
N CYS A 220 15.02 0.07 -13.77
CA CYS A 220 14.40 0.02 -12.39
C CYS A 220 14.06 -1.45 -11.97
N PRO A 221 14.98 -2.33 -11.51
CA PRO A 221 15.00 -3.65 -12.11
C PRO A 221 15.22 -4.86 -11.18
N VAL A 222 15.31 -4.69 -9.85
CA VAL A 222 15.15 -5.73 -8.78
C VAL A 222 13.81 -5.50 -8.03
N LEU A 223 12.74 -6.36 -8.08
CA LEU A 223 11.23 -6.35 -8.38
C LEU A 223 9.98 -6.93 -7.34
N GLU A 224 9.01 -6.36 -6.44
CA GLU A 224 8.56 -6.29 -4.89
C GLU A 224 7.26 -5.58 -4.16
N GLN A 225 6.67 -4.33 -4.32
CA GLN A 225 5.25 -3.87 -3.96
C GLN A 225 4.70 -2.67 -4.80
N LEU A 226 3.40 -2.37 -5.06
CA LEU A 226 2.93 -1.10 -5.71
C LEU A 226 1.51 -0.69 -5.39
N PHE A 227 1.22 0.60 -5.56
CA PHE A 227 -0.11 1.19 -5.56
C PHE A 227 -0.22 2.37 -6.60
N ILE A 228 -1.01 2.28 -7.68
CA ILE A 228 -1.49 3.45 -8.45
C ILE A 228 -2.77 3.98 -7.79
N GLU A 229 -2.87 5.27 -7.53
CA GLU A 229 -4.10 5.82 -6.96
C GLU A 229 -4.40 7.16 -7.64
N GLU A 230 -5.65 7.47 -7.97
CA GLU A 230 -6.16 8.77 -8.49
C GLU A 230 -5.43 9.44 -9.68
N CYS A 231 -4.51 8.79 -10.38
CA CYS A 231 -3.73 9.45 -11.44
C CYS A 231 -4.60 9.76 -12.67
N GLY A 232 -4.25 10.78 -13.46
CA GLY A 232 -5.15 11.46 -14.40
C GLY A 232 -4.63 11.42 -15.83
N MET A 233 -5.48 10.97 -16.77
CA MET A 233 -5.12 10.03 -17.85
C MET A 233 -5.14 10.42 -19.38
N LYS A 234 -5.81 11.51 -19.84
CA LYS A 234 -6.03 12.01 -21.25
C LYS A 234 -5.15 11.49 -22.39
N ASN A 235 -3.90 11.93 -22.52
CA ASN A 235 -3.17 11.75 -23.78
C ASN A 235 -2.59 10.34 -23.96
N ILE A 236 -2.42 9.58 -22.86
CA ILE A 236 -1.91 8.22 -22.96
C ILE A 236 -2.85 7.35 -23.77
N ARG A 237 -2.20 6.53 -24.59
CA ARG A 237 -2.74 5.46 -25.44
C ARG A 237 -2.16 4.10 -25.04
N CYS A 238 -0.86 4.02 -24.70
CA CYS A 238 0.00 2.82 -24.58
C CYS A 238 1.28 2.96 -23.65
N PHE A 239 1.19 3.57 -22.47
CA PHE A 239 2.18 3.76 -21.39
C PHE A 239 3.02 2.52 -20.86
N ASN A 240 3.87 1.96 -21.68
CA ASN A 240 4.36 0.57 -21.59
C ASN A 240 5.42 0.10 -20.54
N ILE A 241 5.37 -1.19 -20.12
CA ILE A 241 5.96 -1.71 -18.84
C ILE A 241 6.69 -3.13 -18.70
N SER A 242 6.93 -4.07 -19.63
CA SER A 242 7.84 -5.28 -19.50
C SER A 242 8.30 -5.87 -18.14
N ALA A 243 7.55 -5.99 -17.07
CA ALA A 243 8.15 -5.92 -15.76
C ALA A 243 8.59 -7.25 -15.07
N HIS A 244 9.65 -7.87 -15.58
CA HIS A 244 10.40 -9.08 -15.14
C HIS A 244 10.43 -9.80 -13.77
N ALA A 245 9.80 -9.40 -12.68
CA ALA A 245 9.79 -10.26 -11.48
C ALA A 245 8.53 -10.13 -10.62
N LEU A 246 7.78 -9.06 -10.80
CA LEU A 246 7.11 -8.29 -9.75
C LEU A 246 5.71 -9.03 -9.23
N LYS A 247 4.80 -9.08 -8.06
CA LYS A 247 4.30 -8.70 -6.52
C LYS A 247 3.17 -7.79 -5.71
N CYS A 248 2.80 -6.45 -5.59
CA CYS A 248 1.91 -5.82 -4.51
C CYS A 248 0.66 -4.83 -4.72
N LEU A 249 -0.16 -4.78 -5.80
CA LEU A 249 -1.04 -3.63 -6.21
C LEU A 249 -2.15 -3.12 -5.26
N ALA A 250 -2.43 -1.81 -5.40
CA ALA A 250 -3.75 -1.19 -5.68
C ALA A 250 -3.70 -0.14 -6.83
N MET A 251 -4.37 -0.27 -8.01
CA MET A 251 -4.37 0.68 -9.15
C MET A 251 -5.74 1.23 -9.37
N GLU A 252 -5.83 2.55 -9.32
CA GLU A 252 -6.93 3.32 -9.82
C GLU A 252 -6.74 3.76 -11.29
N CYS A 253 -7.55 3.19 -12.16
CA CYS A 253 -7.94 3.74 -13.46
C CYS A 253 -8.77 5.03 -13.24
N ALA A 254 -8.43 6.17 -13.86
CA ALA A 254 -9.24 7.41 -13.77
C ALA A 254 -9.88 7.81 -15.11
N ILE A 255 -10.60 8.94 -15.13
CA ILE A 255 -11.23 9.52 -16.33
C ILE A 255 -10.44 10.75 -16.81
N LEU A 256 -10.54 11.06 -18.11
CA LEU A 256 -10.02 12.30 -18.70
C LEU A 256 -10.70 13.53 -18.10
N ASP A 257 -9.94 14.41 -17.47
CA ASP A 257 -10.49 15.65 -16.88
C ASP A 257 -10.66 16.76 -17.93
N ASN A 258 -11.67 16.61 -18.81
CA ASN A 258 -11.89 17.47 -19.98
C ASN A 258 -13.39 17.66 -20.27
N GLU A 259 -13.86 18.90 -20.38
CA GLU A 259 -15.30 19.26 -20.41
C GLU A 259 -16.07 18.76 -21.65
N TYR A 260 -15.36 18.25 -22.66
CA TYR A 260 -15.93 17.72 -23.91
C TYR A 260 -15.41 16.31 -24.29
N ALA A 261 -14.77 15.57 -23.36
CA ALA A 261 -14.30 14.21 -23.64
C ALA A 261 -15.39 13.14 -23.47
N THR A 262 -15.28 12.06 -24.25
CA THR A 262 -16.18 10.90 -24.23
C THR A 262 -16.04 10.06 -22.96
N GLU A 263 -17.03 9.20 -22.71
CA GLU A 263 -17.34 8.61 -21.40
C GLU A 263 -16.44 7.43 -20.98
N PHE A 264 -15.27 7.35 -21.60
CA PHE A 264 -14.33 6.24 -21.55
C PHE A 264 -12.93 6.72 -21.23
N CYS A 265 -12.08 5.75 -20.98
CA CYS A 265 -10.70 5.98 -20.65
C CYS A 265 -9.84 5.90 -21.92
N GLY A 266 -9.09 6.98 -22.14
CA GLY A 266 -8.48 7.35 -23.43
C GLY A 266 -7.18 6.62 -23.74
N TYR A 267 -6.71 5.81 -22.79
CA TYR A 267 -5.65 4.82 -22.94
C TYR A 267 -6.21 3.42 -23.00
N LYS A 268 -5.32 2.48 -23.31
CA LYS A 268 -5.37 1.19 -22.63
C LYS A 268 -3.96 0.75 -22.32
N ILE A 269 -3.83 -0.13 -21.36
CA ILE A 269 -2.66 -0.60 -20.63
C ILE A 269 -2.29 -2.05 -20.98
N VAL A 270 -1.86 -2.40 -22.20
CA VAL A 270 -1.42 -3.75 -22.74
C VAL A 270 -0.46 -4.40 -21.70
N ILE A 271 0.04 -5.63 -21.41
CA ILE A 271 0.89 -5.82 -20.17
C ILE A 271 1.85 -7.04 -20.12
N ASP A 272 3.07 -6.85 -19.59
CA ASP A 272 4.23 -7.75 -19.60
C ASP A 272 4.94 -8.20 -18.30
N ALA A 273 5.14 -9.51 -18.13
CA ALA A 273 5.86 -10.08 -17.02
C ALA A 273 6.54 -11.37 -17.39
N PRO A 274 7.06 -12.03 -16.37
CA PRO A 274 6.97 -13.48 -16.25
C PRO A 274 6.18 -13.94 -15.02
N LYS A 275 5.26 -13.13 -14.44
CA LYS A 275 5.45 -12.80 -13.01
C LYS A 275 4.41 -12.64 -11.84
N LEU A 276 3.04 -12.84 -11.77
CA LEU A 276 1.84 -12.57 -10.75
C LEU A 276 1.65 -12.89 -9.06
N GLU A 277 1.34 -12.15 -7.89
CA GLU A 277 1.20 -12.48 -6.31
C GLU A 277 -0.12 -12.15 -5.48
N TYR A 278 -0.55 -10.91 -5.35
CA TYR A 278 -1.92 -10.54 -4.93
C TYR A 278 -2.45 -9.53 -5.93
N LEU A 279 -3.06 -8.38 -5.58
CA LEU A 279 -3.27 -7.11 -6.34
C LEU A 279 -4.64 -6.50 -6.17
N ARG A 280 -4.91 -5.43 -6.90
CA ARG A 280 -6.15 -4.66 -7.01
C ARG A 280 -6.08 -3.74 -8.23
N LEU A 281 -6.64 -4.03 -9.42
CA LEU A 281 -7.19 -2.95 -10.28
C LEU A 281 -8.25 -2.23 -9.45
N TYR A 282 -8.69 -1.06 -9.86
CA TYR A 282 -9.87 -0.34 -9.42
C TYR A 282 -10.11 0.92 -10.27
N GLY A 283 -11.26 1.58 -10.11
CA GLY A 283 -11.59 2.82 -10.83
C GLY A 283 -12.25 2.57 -12.19
N TYR A 284 -11.89 3.32 -13.23
CA TYR A 284 -12.55 3.21 -14.53
C TYR A 284 -11.98 2.11 -15.43
N VAL A 285 -12.20 2.23 -16.73
CA VAL A 285 -12.05 1.15 -17.69
C VAL A 285 -11.51 1.64 -19.01
N ALA A 286 -10.32 1.17 -19.34
CA ALA A 286 -9.70 1.38 -20.64
C ALA A 286 -10.56 0.83 -21.81
N GLU A 287 -10.34 1.31 -23.03
CA GLU A 287 -10.98 0.77 -24.24
C GLU A 287 -10.48 -0.65 -24.61
N GLY A 288 -9.95 -1.48 -23.71
CA GLY A 288 -9.61 -2.89 -24.01
C GLY A 288 -8.35 -3.39 -23.38
N TYR A 289 -8.03 -4.70 -23.53
CA TYR A 289 -7.06 -5.29 -22.62
C TYR A 289 -6.10 -6.54 -23.13
N HIS A 290 -4.73 -6.45 -23.33
CA HIS A 290 -3.76 -7.47 -23.95
C HIS A 290 -2.35 -7.73 -23.32
N PHE A 291 -1.94 -9.01 -23.15
CA PHE A 291 -0.92 -9.64 -22.29
C PHE A 291 0.07 -10.57 -23.01
N LYS A 292 1.24 -10.95 -22.45
CA LYS A 292 2.08 -12.06 -23.02
C LYS A 292 3.04 -12.93 -22.18
N ASN A 293 3.14 -12.89 -20.85
CA ASN A 293 3.94 -13.85 -20.03
C ASN A 293 3.95 -13.39 -18.59
N LEU A 294 3.73 -14.32 -17.67
CA LEU A 294 2.89 -14.08 -16.54
C LEU A 294 2.81 -15.40 -15.75
N LYS A 295 3.34 -15.58 -14.50
CA LYS A 295 3.53 -16.97 -13.98
C LYS A 295 3.34 -17.56 -12.51
N SER A 296 3.45 -16.99 -11.27
CA SER A 296 3.13 -17.76 -9.97
C SER A 296 2.59 -17.24 -8.50
N LEU A 297 1.42 -16.58 -8.27
CA LEU A 297 0.52 -15.91 -7.24
C LEU A 297 -0.37 -16.68 -6.25
N ILE A 298 -1.04 -15.99 -5.30
CA ILE A 298 -2.15 -16.45 -4.47
C ILE A 298 -3.34 -15.48 -4.41
N GLU A 299 -3.23 -14.26 -3.87
CA GLU A 299 -4.34 -13.37 -3.40
C GLU A 299 -4.72 -12.34 -4.50
N ALA A 300 -5.61 -11.29 -4.41
CA ALA A 300 -5.81 -10.08 -5.35
C ALA A 300 -7.18 -9.66 -5.95
N GLN A 301 -7.30 -8.47 -6.59
CA GLN A 301 -8.55 -7.76 -6.90
C GLN A 301 -8.56 -6.99 -8.26
N VAL A 302 -9.76 -6.64 -8.75
CA VAL A 302 -10.18 -5.43 -9.54
C VAL A 302 -11.16 -4.66 -8.63
N HIS A 303 -11.28 -3.34 -8.71
CA HIS A 303 -12.42 -2.59 -8.18
C HIS A 303 -12.99 -1.54 -9.11
N VAL A 304 -13.48 -1.94 -10.29
CA VAL A 304 -14.02 -0.96 -11.24
C VAL A 304 -15.21 -0.18 -10.63
N ASP A 305 -15.47 1.03 -11.12
CA ASP A 305 -16.56 1.92 -10.74
C ASP A 305 -17.58 2.14 -11.87
N LEU A 306 -18.86 2.21 -11.49
CA LEU A 306 -20.04 2.52 -12.29
C LEU A 306 -20.70 3.87 -11.95
N SER A 307 -20.27 4.50 -10.85
CA SER A 307 -21.11 5.44 -10.11
C SER A 307 -21.47 6.71 -10.88
N THR A 308 -20.71 7.04 -11.92
CA THR A 308 -20.92 8.13 -12.88
C THR A 308 -22.33 8.20 -13.45
N ARG A 309 -22.88 9.41 -13.49
CA ARG A 309 -24.25 9.70 -13.96
C ARG A 309 -24.37 9.92 -15.47
N ARG A 310 -23.27 9.91 -16.22
CA ARG A 310 -23.26 10.30 -17.63
C ARG A 310 -23.61 9.11 -18.56
N ILE A 311 -23.01 7.94 -18.32
CA ILE A 311 -22.93 6.87 -19.32
C ILE A 311 -24.28 6.30 -19.78
N GLU A 312 -24.47 6.23 -21.10
CA GLU A 312 -25.69 5.79 -21.80
C GLU A 312 -25.83 4.26 -22.01
N GLN A 313 -27.08 3.77 -22.17
CA GLN A 313 -27.49 2.36 -22.41
C GLN A 313 -26.66 1.60 -23.47
N ARG A 314 -26.27 2.26 -24.55
CA ARG A 314 -25.41 1.62 -25.57
C ARG A 314 -23.99 1.48 -25.08
N ASP A 315 -23.47 2.48 -24.40
CA ASP A 315 -22.17 2.50 -23.76
C ASP A 315 -22.09 1.59 -22.52
N ARG A 316 -23.12 0.75 -22.28
CA ARG A 316 -23.30 -0.31 -21.24
C ARG A 316 -23.26 -1.74 -21.76
N ALA A 317 -23.59 -1.92 -23.05
CA ALA A 317 -23.37 -3.14 -23.83
C ALA A 317 -22.39 -2.93 -25.00
N TYR A 318 -21.80 -1.74 -25.14
CA TYR A 318 -20.49 -1.43 -24.56
C TYR A 318 -20.50 -1.75 -23.05
N TYR A 319 -20.14 -0.95 -22.05
CA TYR A 319 -19.71 -1.33 -20.67
C TYR A 319 -20.01 -2.73 -19.92
N GLY A 320 -19.88 -3.93 -20.53
CA GLY A 320 -19.58 -5.27 -19.92
C GLY A 320 -18.62 -6.49 -20.34
N GLN A 321 -17.58 -6.83 -21.14
CA GLN A 321 -16.80 -6.58 -22.40
C GLN A 321 -15.27 -6.30 -22.38
N LYS A 322 -14.80 -5.04 -22.64
CA LYS A 322 -13.37 -4.62 -22.59
C LYS A 322 -12.75 -4.93 -21.23
N VAL A 323 -13.59 -5.03 -20.22
CA VAL A 323 -13.61 -5.53 -18.84
C VAL A 323 -14.13 -6.94 -18.50
N LEU A 324 -14.89 -7.56 -19.39
CA LEU A 324 -14.84 -9.02 -19.48
C LEU A 324 -13.47 -9.40 -19.99
N GLU A 325 -12.80 -8.51 -20.70
CA GLU A 325 -11.71 -8.83 -21.52
C GLU A 325 -10.60 -9.76 -20.99
N LEU A 326 -10.28 -10.32 -19.74
CA LEU A 326 -9.15 -11.22 -19.02
C LEU A 326 -9.70 -12.22 -18.11
N ILE A 327 -10.98 -12.26 -18.20
CA ILE A 327 -11.74 -13.36 -17.83
C ILE A 327 -11.14 -14.56 -18.66
N LYS A 328 -10.32 -14.46 -19.75
CA LYS A 328 -9.34 -15.52 -20.22
C LYS A 328 -7.82 -15.35 -19.93
N GLY A 329 -7.30 -14.25 -19.41
CA GLY A 329 -5.88 -13.87 -19.63
C GLY A 329 -4.69 -14.57 -19.05
N ILE A 330 -4.98 -15.58 -18.27
CA ILE A 330 -4.33 -15.50 -16.98
C ILE A 330 -4.34 -16.82 -16.24
N HIS A 331 -5.04 -17.81 -16.75
CA HIS A 331 -5.74 -18.77 -15.93
C HIS A 331 -4.86 -19.79 -15.25
N ASN A 332 -5.18 -20.02 -13.94
CA ASN A 332 -4.85 -20.97 -12.84
C ASN A 332 -5.16 -20.10 -11.41
N VAL A 333 -4.85 -20.09 -10.01
CA VAL A 333 -5.22 -19.08 -8.78
C VAL A 333 -5.90 -19.41 -7.32
N LYS A 334 -5.26 -19.62 -6.14
CA LYS A 334 -5.65 -19.85 -4.72
C LYS A 334 -6.47 -18.84 -3.88
N VAL A 335 -6.38 -17.52 -4.00
CA VAL A 335 -7.08 -16.48 -3.19
C VAL A 335 -7.36 -15.29 -4.13
N LEU A 336 -8.18 -14.31 -3.78
CA LEU A 336 -8.70 -13.24 -4.65
C LEU A 336 -9.52 -12.28 -3.80
N HIS A 337 -10.08 -11.22 -4.42
CA HIS A 337 -11.07 -10.30 -3.91
C HIS A 337 -11.63 -9.40 -5.05
N LEU A 338 -12.74 -8.68 -4.86
CA LEU A 338 -13.25 -7.55 -5.67
C LEU A 338 -14.40 -6.89 -4.82
N THR A 339 -15.32 -6.09 -5.40
CA THR A 339 -16.61 -5.58 -4.83
C THR A 339 -17.90 -5.87 -5.64
N GLY A 340 -18.75 -4.87 -5.96
CA GLY A 340 -19.85 -5.06 -6.93
C GLY A 340 -20.05 -3.97 -7.99
N ASP A 341 -19.25 -2.92 -8.01
CA ASP A 341 -19.08 -2.04 -9.18
C ASP A 341 -18.23 -2.64 -10.31
N SER A 342 -18.17 -3.96 -10.29
CA SER A 342 -17.78 -4.87 -11.36
C SER A 342 -18.70 -6.12 -11.36
N MET A 343 -19.75 -6.19 -10.50
CA MET A 343 -20.59 -7.37 -10.24
C MET A 343 -21.93 -7.37 -10.92
N GLU A 344 -22.53 -6.19 -11.07
CA GLU A 344 -23.92 -6.16 -10.67
C GLU A 344 -24.96 -6.37 -11.85
N ALA A 345 -24.63 -5.98 -13.10
CA ALA A 345 -25.17 -6.43 -14.41
C ALA A 345 -24.33 -6.19 -15.75
N LEU A 346 -23.01 -6.44 -15.95
CA LEU A 346 -22.23 -6.79 -17.20
C LEU A 346 -23.00 -7.91 -17.88
N MET A 347 -23.81 -8.61 -17.12
CA MET A 347 -25.00 -9.25 -17.58
C MET A 347 -25.56 -8.59 -18.85
N LEU A 348 -25.60 -7.25 -18.90
CA LEU A 348 -25.67 -6.35 -20.06
C LEU A 348 -24.94 -6.84 -21.33
N SER A 349 -23.65 -7.13 -21.25
CA SER A 349 -22.82 -7.51 -22.38
C SER A 349 -23.06 -8.93 -22.88
N GLY A 350 -23.67 -9.83 -22.09
CA GLY A 350 -24.27 -11.09 -22.54
C GLY A 350 -23.40 -12.13 -23.27
N SER A 351 -23.27 -13.36 -22.72
CA SER A 351 -23.35 -14.68 -23.42
C SER A 351 -22.73 -15.83 -22.64
N ASN A 352 -21.40 -15.97 -22.59
CA ASN A 352 -20.67 -17.07 -21.94
C ASN A 352 -19.41 -16.58 -21.20
N LEU A 353 -19.20 -16.89 -19.90
CA LEU A 353 -18.08 -16.37 -19.06
C LEU A 353 -17.15 -17.45 -18.39
N PRO A 354 -15.82 -17.51 -18.68
CA PRO A 354 -14.76 -18.57 -18.72
C PRO A 354 -14.47 -19.35 -17.42
N THR A 355 -13.69 -20.44 -17.49
CA THR A 355 -13.62 -21.51 -16.44
C THR A 355 -12.31 -21.78 -15.81
N LEU A 356 -12.47 -22.09 -14.56
CA LEU A 356 -11.46 -21.84 -13.62
C LEU A 356 -11.19 -23.07 -12.81
N HIS A 357 -10.49 -23.92 -13.51
CA HIS A 357 -10.04 -25.18 -13.01
C HIS A 357 -9.42 -25.09 -11.60
N ASN A 358 -8.78 -24.00 -11.27
CA ASN A 358 -8.00 -23.89 -10.06
C ASN A 358 -8.89 -23.51 -8.71
N VAL A 359 -9.57 -22.40 -8.11
CA VAL A 359 -9.36 -21.67 -6.67
C VAL A 359 -9.75 -22.23 -5.30
N SER A 360 -8.87 -22.17 -4.30
CA SER A 360 -9.15 -22.43 -2.88
C SER A 360 -9.88 -21.42 -1.97
N HIS A 361 -9.77 -20.09 -1.99
CA HIS A 361 -10.44 -19.17 -1.02
C HIS A 361 -11.49 -18.26 -1.70
N LEU A 362 -12.29 -17.42 -1.01
CA LEU A 362 -13.25 -16.40 -1.53
C LEU A 362 -13.32 -15.21 -0.55
N GLU A 363 -13.36 -13.97 -1.07
CA GLU A 363 -13.31 -12.66 -0.39
C GLU A 363 -13.90 -11.49 -1.25
N ILE A 364 -14.78 -10.61 -0.73
CA ILE A 364 -15.41 -9.49 -1.45
C ILE A 364 -15.73 -8.31 -0.51
N ASN A 365 -15.34 -7.08 -0.85
CA ASN A 365 -15.84 -5.87 -0.17
C ASN A 365 -17.09 -5.29 -0.86
N VAL A 366 -17.97 -4.53 -0.21
CA VAL A 366 -19.42 -4.61 -0.58
C VAL A 366 -20.15 -3.26 -0.56
N ASN A 367 -20.95 -2.93 -1.60
CA ASN A 367 -21.47 -1.54 -1.78
C ASN A 367 -22.76 -1.15 -2.61
N LYS A 368 -23.63 -2.02 -3.18
CA LYS A 368 -24.88 -1.59 -3.91
C LYS A 368 -26.11 -2.55 -3.95
N LEU A 369 -27.02 -2.30 -4.91
CA LEU A 369 -28.47 -2.59 -5.01
C LEU A 369 -28.82 -3.37 -6.28
N VAL A 370 -27.82 -3.59 -7.11
CA VAL A 370 -28.08 -3.97 -8.47
C VAL A 370 -27.15 -5.10 -8.95
N GLY A 371 -26.68 -6.17 -8.25
CA GLY A 371 -26.41 -6.55 -6.81
C GLY A 371 -26.76 -7.85 -5.86
N CYS A 372 -27.65 -8.91 -5.66
CA CYS A 372 -28.74 -9.93 -6.09
C CYS A 372 -28.96 -10.98 -7.36
N MET A 373 -28.44 -11.35 -8.58
CA MET A 373 -27.55 -11.14 -9.81
C MET A 373 -26.74 -12.45 -10.11
N PHE A 374 -25.39 -12.40 -10.37
CA PHE A 374 -24.49 -13.47 -10.92
C PHE A 374 -23.94 -14.46 -9.90
N LEU A 375 -24.11 -14.16 -8.62
CA LEU A 375 -23.70 -14.92 -7.42
C LEU A 375 -23.83 -16.42 -7.42
N PRO A 376 -24.58 -17.05 -8.33
CA PRO A 376 -24.70 -18.48 -8.39
C PRO A 376 -24.52 -19.03 -9.81
N ASP A 377 -24.01 -18.19 -10.71
CA ASP A 377 -24.09 -18.33 -12.14
C ASP A 377 -22.68 -18.69 -12.64
N LEU A 378 -21.85 -17.65 -12.83
CA LEU A 378 -20.49 -17.53 -12.33
C LEU A 378 -20.08 -18.62 -11.31
N LEU A 379 -20.94 -19.05 -10.35
CA LEU A 379 -20.55 -19.98 -9.27
C LEU A 379 -19.92 -21.26 -9.84
N LYS A 380 -20.29 -21.68 -11.03
CA LYS A 380 -19.73 -22.90 -11.61
C LYS A 380 -19.04 -22.64 -12.94
N SER A 381 -18.86 -21.36 -13.31
CA SER A 381 -17.52 -20.95 -13.71
C SER A 381 -16.53 -21.31 -12.61
N VAL A 382 -16.95 -21.31 -11.30
CA VAL A 382 -16.19 -21.40 -10.01
C VAL A 382 -15.74 -22.71 -9.35
N PRO A 383 -15.45 -23.78 -10.05
CA PRO A 383 -16.37 -24.83 -9.83
C PRO A 383 -15.92 -25.77 -8.69
N ASN A 384 -14.79 -25.53 -7.98
CA ASN A 384 -14.21 -26.57 -7.08
C ASN A 384 -13.74 -26.17 -5.61
N ILE A 385 -13.84 -24.89 -5.19
CA ILE A 385 -13.25 -24.06 -4.08
C ILE A 385 -13.32 -24.32 -2.55
N ARG A 386 -12.17 -24.17 -1.88
CA ARG A 386 -11.94 -24.61 -0.49
C ARG A 386 -12.52 -23.75 0.66
N ALA A 387 -12.56 -22.41 0.61
CA ALA A 387 -12.77 -21.55 1.78
C ALA A 387 -13.40 -20.17 1.45
N LEU A 388 -14.07 -19.55 2.42
CA LEU A 388 -15.11 -18.52 2.25
C LEU A 388 -15.05 -17.46 3.38
N ASP A 389 -15.03 -16.17 3.06
CA ASP A 389 -14.80 -15.11 4.06
C ASP A 389 -15.91 -14.03 4.24
N ILE A 390 -17.21 -14.35 4.06
CA ILE A 390 -18.31 -13.39 3.70
C ILE A 390 -18.41 -11.97 4.34
N GLY A 391 -17.69 -11.56 5.38
CA GLY A 391 -17.47 -10.13 5.70
C GLY A 391 -18.72 -9.33 6.11
N GLU A 392 -18.64 -8.00 6.08
CA GLU A 392 -19.57 -7.07 6.78
C GLU A 392 -21.06 -7.16 6.38
N PHE A 393 -21.36 -7.82 5.27
CA PHE A 393 -22.74 -8.09 4.86
C PHE A 393 -23.46 -9.02 5.83
N LEU A 394 -22.81 -10.06 6.37
CA LEU A 394 -23.45 -10.98 7.32
C LEU A 394 -24.00 -10.20 8.53
N SER A 395 -23.26 -9.20 9.01
CA SER A 395 -23.70 -8.27 10.06
C SER A 395 -24.81 -7.31 9.62
N LYS A 396 -24.84 -6.89 8.35
CA LYS A 396 -25.92 -6.06 7.77
C LYS A 396 -27.22 -6.86 7.60
N PHE A 397 -27.12 -8.07 7.05
CA PHE A 397 -28.19 -9.07 6.92
C PHE A 397 -28.77 -9.48 8.29
N LEU A 398 -27.92 -9.82 9.27
CA LEU A 398 -28.37 -10.25 10.61
C LEU A 398 -28.93 -9.13 11.49
N SER A 399 -28.64 -7.85 11.20
CA SER A 399 -29.07 -6.71 12.05
C SER A 399 -30.43 -6.11 11.70
N ASN A 400 -31.17 -6.67 10.73
CA ASN A 400 -32.54 -6.27 10.35
C ASN A 400 -32.75 -4.78 9.98
N ARG A 401 -31.69 -3.98 9.82
CA ARG A 401 -31.78 -2.55 9.40
C ARG A 401 -32.13 -2.37 7.90
N ILE A 402 -32.41 -3.47 7.24
CA ILE A 402 -32.39 -3.75 5.81
C ILE A 402 -33.66 -4.62 5.60
N ARG A 403 -34.59 -4.27 4.69
CA ARG A 403 -36.04 -4.59 4.87
C ARG A 403 -36.90 -5.06 3.65
N ILE A 404 -37.67 -6.17 3.78
CA ILE A 404 -39.16 -6.36 3.60
C ILE A 404 -39.83 -7.72 3.11
N VAL A 405 -39.48 -8.48 2.02
CA VAL A 405 -40.39 -9.51 1.38
C VAL A 405 -40.01 -11.04 1.42
N PRO A 406 -40.30 -11.81 2.51
CA PRO A 406 -39.97 -13.21 2.92
C PRO A 406 -39.08 -14.29 2.22
N ASN A 407 -38.66 -14.20 0.96
CA ASN A 407 -38.21 -15.40 0.24
C ASN A 407 -36.71 -15.83 0.43
N VAL A 408 -35.80 -15.03 1.01
CA VAL A 408 -34.33 -15.34 0.97
C VAL A 408 -33.56 -15.28 2.25
N ALA A 409 -33.97 -14.62 3.31
CA ALA A 409 -33.47 -15.01 4.63
C ALA A 409 -33.67 -16.53 4.82
N LEU A 410 -34.70 -17.10 4.18
CA LEU A 410 -34.98 -18.54 4.10
C LEU A 410 -33.97 -19.35 3.26
N ALA A 411 -33.22 -18.74 2.34
CA ALA A 411 -32.42 -19.42 1.32
C ALA A 411 -30.97 -18.89 1.17
N LEU A 412 -30.67 -17.75 1.80
CA LEU A 412 -29.57 -17.59 2.75
C LEU A 412 -29.59 -18.80 3.72
N ARG A 413 -30.60 -18.92 4.58
CA ARG A 413 -30.70 -19.99 5.61
C ARG A 413 -30.61 -21.43 5.10
N GLU A 414 -31.60 -21.95 4.38
CA GLU A 414 -31.65 -23.38 4.00
C GLU A 414 -30.36 -23.84 3.34
N PHE A 415 -29.72 -22.91 2.67
CA PHE A 415 -28.43 -23.10 2.11
C PHE A 415 -27.33 -23.03 3.18
N LEU A 416 -27.05 -21.88 3.81
CA LEU A 416 -26.11 -21.78 4.95
C LEU A 416 -26.09 -23.03 5.84
N TRP A 417 -27.29 -23.40 6.28
CA TRP A 417 -27.64 -24.58 7.06
C TRP A 417 -27.12 -25.91 6.48
N ASN A 418 -27.27 -26.08 5.18
CA ASN A 418 -26.82 -27.22 4.42
C ASN A 418 -25.30 -27.24 4.17
N ARG A 419 -24.57 -26.13 3.93
CA ARG A 419 -23.09 -26.18 3.63
C ARG A 419 -22.11 -25.67 4.68
N ILE A 420 -22.52 -24.82 5.63
CA ILE A 420 -21.69 -24.56 6.83
C ILE A 420 -21.28 -25.89 7.45
N LYS A 421 -22.26 -26.81 7.51
CA LYS A 421 -22.21 -28.15 8.09
C LYS A 421 -21.15 -29.10 7.49
N SER A 422 -20.42 -28.70 6.45
CA SER A 422 -19.23 -29.44 5.97
C SER A 422 -17.95 -28.63 5.80
N VAL A 423 -17.98 -27.28 5.86
CA VAL A 423 -16.81 -26.45 5.50
C VAL A 423 -16.48 -25.27 6.42
N ILE A 424 -17.39 -24.72 7.23
CA ILE A 424 -17.04 -23.56 8.09
C ILE A 424 -16.86 -23.97 9.55
N ASN A 425 -15.62 -23.85 10.03
CA ASN A 425 -15.28 -23.93 11.45
C ASN A 425 -15.66 -22.60 12.14
N ILE A 426 -16.96 -22.41 12.37
CA ILE A 426 -17.49 -21.20 13.02
C ILE A 426 -17.12 -21.22 14.50
N ARG A 427 -16.19 -20.35 14.90
CA ARG A 427 -16.09 -19.91 16.30
C ARG A 427 -17.31 -19.03 16.59
N ALA A 428 -18.12 -19.44 17.55
CA ALA A 428 -19.45 -18.87 17.77
C ALA A 428 -19.42 -17.41 18.24
N LEU A 429 -20.42 -16.66 17.79
CA LEU A 429 -21.02 -15.56 18.54
C LEU A 429 -22.39 -16.06 19.03
N ASP A 430 -22.74 -15.75 20.27
CA ASP A 430 -23.75 -16.47 21.06
C ASP A 430 -24.87 -15.54 21.55
N PHE A 431 -26.12 -16.01 21.52
CA PHE A 431 -27.33 -15.32 22.00
C PHE A 431 -28.49 -16.31 22.27
N GLY A 432 -29.20 -16.14 23.40
CA GLY A 432 -30.31 -17.00 23.87
C GLY A 432 -31.70 -16.68 23.27
N GLU A 433 -32.84 -17.08 23.84
CA GLU A 433 -33.13 -17.70 25.17
C GLU A 433 -34.26 -18.80 25.09
N GLY A 434 -34.92 -19.13 26.21
CA GLY A 434 -35.92 -20.21 26.38
C GLY A 434 -37.30 -20.02 25.70
N LEU A 435 -38.36 -20.81 25.94
CA LEU A 435 -38.73 -21.75 27.03
C LEU A 435 -39.52 -22.95 26.44
N GLY A 436 -39.77 -24.09 27.10
CA GLY A 436 -39.30 -24.61 28.41
C GLY A 436 -40.17 -25.76 28.99
N SER A 437 -39.65 -26.37 30.08
CA SER A 437 -40.34 -27.21 31.10
C SER A 437 -40.50 -28.75 30.94
N LYS A 438 -40.21 -29.45 32.07
CA LYS A 438 -40.85 -30.68 32.63
C LYS A 438 -40.66 -32.03 31.92
N TRP A 439 -40.24 -33.15 32.56
CA TRP A 439 -39.77 -33.52 33.92
C TRP A 439 -38.62 -34.57 33.77
N GLY A 440 -37.81 -34.97 34.77
CA GLY A 440 -37.60 -34.48 36.15
C GLY A 440 -36.68 -35.38 37.02
N VAL A 441 -35.99 -34.74 37.97
CA VAL A 441 -35.61 -35.20 39.34
C VAL A 441 -34.87 -36.55 39.58
N ALA A 442 -33.59 -36.44 39.96
CA ALA A 442 -32.96 -37.08 41.14
C ALA A 442 -31.55 -36.43 41.33
N GLU A 443 -31.41 -35.43 42.20
CA GLU A 443 -30.86 -35.53 43.58
C GLU A 443 -29.33 -35.78 43.67
N TYR A 444 -28.57 -35.34 44.68
CA TYR A 444 -28.54 -34.19 45.62
C TYR A 444 -27.49 -34.57 46.70
N LYS A 445 -26.39 -33.81 46.87
CA LYS A 445 -26.07 -33.12 48.15
C LYS A 445 -24.63 -32.59 48.29
N GLY A 446 -24.56 -31.29 48.52
CA GLY A 446 -23.79 -30.69 49.62
C GLY A 446 -22.51 -29.94 49.23
N SER A 447 -22.17 -28.81 49.86
CA SER A 447 -22.95 -27.88 50.71
C SER A 447 -22.32 -26.50 50.61
N ILE A 448 -23.04 -25.46 50.16
CA ILE A 448 -23.79 -24.52 51.01
C ILE A 448 -22.92 -23.82 52.08
N SER A 449 -22.46 -22.59 51.79
CA SER A 449 -22.97 -21.38 52.48
C SER A 449 -22.33 -20.09 51.91
N THR A 450 -22.84 -18.88 52.18
CA THR A 450 -24.16 -18.31 51.82
C THR A 450 -24.24 -16.84 52.29
N ILE A 451 -24.62 -15.95 51.38
CA ILE A 451 -25.16 -14.59 51.60
C ILE A 451 -24.29 -13.48 52.23
N SER A 452 -24.16 -12.44 51.41
CA SER A 452 -23.84 -11.04 51.67
C SER A 452 -24.56 -10.38 52.87
N HIS A 453 -23.82 -9.97 53.92
CA HIS A 453 -24.16 -8.72 54.65
C HIS A 453 -23.03 -8.01 55.44
N ASN A 454 -21.75 -8.07 55.02
CA ASN A 454 -20.66 -7.38 55.75
C ASN A 454 -19.65 -6.57 54.91
N ILE A 455 -19.54 -6.81 53.60
CA ILE A 455 -18.47 -6.18 52.79
C ILE A 455 -18.73 -4.69 52.53
N PHE A 456 -19.99 -4.24 52.51
CA PHE A 456 -20.35 -2.84 52.19
C PHE A 456 -20.42 -1.88 53.40
N LYS A 457 -20.06 -2.32 54.62
CA LYS A 457 -20.07 -1.46 55.83
C LYS A 457 -18.84 -1.55 56.75
N LYS A 458 -17.81 -2.35 56.43
CA LYS A 458 -16.54 -2.39 57.18
C LYS A 458 -15.37 -1.61 56.55
N ALA A 459 -15.67 -0.72 55.59
CA ALA A 459 -14.71 0.16 54.92
C ALA A 459 -14.11 1.30 55.80
N ILE A 460 -14.07 1.15 57.13
CA ILE A 460 -13.70 2.24 58.08
C ILE A 460 -12.75 1.81 59.21
N VAL A 461 -12.67 0.53 59.61
CA VAL A 461 -12.03 0.15 60.91
C VAL A 461 -10.79 -0.74 60.82
N GLN A 462 -10.60 -1.55 59.76
CA GLN A 462 -9.45 -2.47 59.70
C GLN A 462 -8.19 -1.87 59.04
N GLU A 463 -8.27 -0.68 58.42
CA GLU A 463 -7.10 0.07 57.92
C GLU A 463 -6.29 0.76 59.05
N ALA A 464 -6.62 0.48 60.30
CA ALA A 464 -6.11 1.15 61.49
C ALA A 464 -5.05 0.35 62.30
N LYS A 465 -4.56 -0.79 61.79
CA LYS A 465 -3.56 -1.62 62.51
C LYS A 465 -2.22 -1.89 61.81
N ASP A 466 -2.12 -1.73 60.49
CA ASP A 466 -0.81 -1.79 59.80
C ASP A 466 -0.01 -0.48 59.91
N ARG A 467 -0.63 0.58 60.46
CA ARG A 467 0.01 1.85 60.78
C ARG A 467 0.86 1.77 62.07
N VAL A 468 2.04 1.16 62.00
CA VAL A 468 3.18 1.54 62.88
C VAL A 468 4.57 1.13 62.37
N TYR A 469 4.73 -0.01 61.68
CA TYR A 469 6.08 -0.62 61.53
C TYR A 469 6.81 -0.45 60.18
N HIS A 470 6.39 0.48 59.30
CA HIS A 470 7.22 0.88 58.16
C HIS A 470 7.28 2.40 57.96
N ARG A 471 8.29 3.02 58.58
CA ARG A 471 9.04 4.10 57.92
C ARG A 471 10.07 3.48 56.97
N GLU A 472 10.52 4.27 55.99
CA GLU A 472 11.58 3.94 55.02
C GLU A 472 11.33 2.78 54.04
N LYS A 473 10.53 3.01 52.98
CA LYS A 473 10.82 2.44 51.64
C LYS A 473 10.12 3.12 50.45
N GLU A 474 10.92 3.81 49.64
CA GLU A 474 10.91 3.83 48.16
C GLU A 474 9.58 3.86 47.36
N GLU A 475 9.07 5.06 47.05
CA GLU A 475 8.13 5.26 45.92
C GLU A 475 8.85 5.21 44.56
N LYS A 476 8.93 4.01 43.96
CA LYS A 476 9.64 3.73 42.71
C LYS A 476 8.70 3.48 41.52
N ASP A 477 8.85 4.29 40.47
CA ASP A 477 8.31 4.06 39.12
C ASP A 477 8.42 2.60 38.67
N GLY A 478 7.47 2.17 37.82
CA GLY A 478 7.63 0.94 37.03
C GLY A 478 8.56 1.12 35.82
N ILE A 479 8.39 2.19 35.03
CA ILE A 479 9.04 2.36 33.72
C ILE A 479 10.57 2.42 33.84
N ASN A 480 11.10 3.13 34.84
CA ASN A 480 12.54 3.24 35.07
C ASN A 480 13.19 1.97 35.66
N ARG A 481 12.43 0.91 35.95
CA ARG A 481 12.97 -0.43 36.30
C ARG A 481 13.22 -1.33 35.10
N LEU A 482 12.74 -0.95 33.92
CA LEU A 482 12.83 -1.79 32.73
C LEU A 482 14.29 -1.88 32.23
N PRO A 483 14.72 -3.02 31.63
CA PRO A 483 16.10 -3.16 31.17
C PRO A 483 16.44 -2.23 30.01
N TYR A 484 17.69 -1.77 29.96
CA TYR A 484 18.30 -1.01 28.85
C TYR A 484 17.87 -1.50 27.45
N LYS A 485 17.71 -2.81 27.26
CA LYS A 485 17.27 -3.42 25.99
C LYS A 485 15.76 -3.44 25.73
N VAL A 486 14.91 -3.63 26.74
CA VAL A 486 13.45 -3.48 26.59
C VAL A 486 13.14 -2.04 26.27
N LEU A 487 13.85 -1.17 26.97
CA LEU A 487 13.89 0.23 26.70
C LEU A 487 14.41 0.49 25.28
N CYS A 488 15.41 -0.20 24.70
CA CYS A 488 15.76 -0.06 23.25
C CYS A 488 14.57 -0.19 22.28
N HIS A 489 13.42 -0.71 22.72
CA HIS A 489 12.40 -1.31 21.84
C HIS A 489 10.91 -1.07 22.22
N ILE A 490 10.53 -0.80 23.48
CA ILE A 490 9.22 -0.15 23.84
C ILE A 490 8.98 1.07 22.96
N LEU A 491 10.12 1.67 22.74
CA LEU A 491 10.45 2.50 21.67
C LEU A 491 9.91 1.89 20.35
N SER A 492 8.63 2.12 19.97
CA SER A 492 8.08 1.88 18.62
C SER A 492 6.91 2.79 18.09
N PHE A 493 6.37 3.82 18.78
CA PHE A 493 5.00 4.35 18.52
C PHE A 493 4.65 5.87 18.22
N LEU A 494 5.55 6.87 18.19
CA LEU A 494 5.22 8.33 18.08
C LEU A 494 6.41 9.32 17.67
N PRO A 495 6.93 9.40 16.40
CA PRO A 495 8.14 10.00 15.72
C PRO A 495 9.45 10.56 16.31
N THR A 496 10.63 10.18 15.74
CA THR A 496 11.96 9.98 16.40
C THR A 496 12.48 11.15 17.18
N LYS A 497 12.08 12.33 16.76
CA LYS A 497 12.37 13.56 17.43
C LYS A 497 11.78 13.61 18.84
N TYR A 498 10.72 12.85 19.13
CA TYR A 498 9.74 13.10 20.19
C TYR A 498 10.27 13.25 21.58
N ALA A 499 10.27 12.27 22.48
CA ALA A 499 10.41 10.84 22.45
C ALA A 499 11.64 10.19 21.73
N VAL A 500 12.54 10.96 21.11
CA VAL A 500 13.96 10.95 21.58
C VAL A 500 14.24 12.13 22.49
N GLY A 501 13.50 13.23 22.33
CA GLY A 501 13.10 14.03 23.47
C GLY A 501 12.19 13.22 24.43
N THR A 502 12.66 12.08 24.93
CA THR A 502 12.40 11.60 26.29
C THR A 502 13.72 11.63 27.08
N SER A 503 14.52 12.66 26.85
CA SER A 503 15.89 12.97 27.25
C SER A 503 16.35 14.37 27.84
N ILE A 504 15.84 15.45 28.51
CA ILE A 504 14.80 16.17 29.34
C ILE A 504 14.26 15.79 30.68
N LEU A 505 13.18 15.02 30.71
CA LEU A 505 12.37 14.76 31.89
C LEU A 505 13.15 14.04 33.07
N SER A 506 14.42 14.41 33.40
CA SER A 506 15.47 13.95 34.39
C SER A 506 16.93 13.72 33.91
N THR A 507 17.64 12.67 34.36
CA THR A 507 19.11 12.53 34.24
C THR A 507 19.56 11.28 33.50
N THR A 508 19.05 10.12 33.91
CA THR A 508 19.51 8.80 33.47
C THR A 508 19.30 8.66 31.96
N TRP A 509 18.17 9.04 31.29
CA TRP A 509 17.96 9.26 29.81
C TRP A 509 18.90 10.38 29.25
N LYS A 510 20.22 10.20 29.45
CA LYS A 510 21.39 10.76 28.75
C LYS A 510 22.49 9.74 28.30
N ASN A 511 22.67 8.48 28.82
CA ASN A 511 23.52 7.28 28.30
C ASN A 511 23.07 5.76 27.61
N LEU A 512 21.98 5.04 27.00
CA LEU A 512 20.45 4.88 26.49
C LEU A 512 19.53 5.84 25.49
N TRP A 513 20.03 6.63 24.50
CA TRP A 513 19.59 7.54 23.40
C TRP A 513 20.32 7.34 22.06
N SER A 514 21.42 8.06 21.82
CA SER A 514 22.27 8.19 20.62
C SER A 514 22.70 6.95 19.82
N SER A 515 22.17 5.76 20.04
CA SER A 515 22.76 4.51 19.52
C SER A 515 21.69 3.46 19.19
N VAL A 516 20.52 3.95 18.80
CA VAL A 516 19.36 3.14 18.40
C VAL A 516 19.58 2.28 17.16
N PRO A 517 18.88 1.14 17.07
CA PRO A 517 18.83 0.32 15.87
C PRO A 517 17.85 0.85 14.81
N ASN A 518 16.62 1.23 15.16
CA ASN A 518 15.56 1.72 14.26
C ASN A 518 15.51 3.23 14.30
N LEU A 519 16.42 3.78 13.52
CA LEU A 519 16.66 5.19 13.40
C LEU A 519 15.73 5.76 12.32
N ASP A 520 15.01 6.92 12.48
CA ASP A 520 13.69 7.21 11.75
C ASP A 520 13.07 8.24 10.44
N PHE A 521 13.19 9.52 9.80
CA PHE A 521 13.65 11.06 9.85
C PHE A 521 12.63 12.00 9.03
N ASP A 522 11.30 11.91 9.15
CA ASP A 522 10.21 12.43 8.26
C ASP A 522 10.03 14.00 7.89
N ASP A 523 9.06 14.43 7.04
CA ASP A 523 8.60 15.83 6.70
C ASP A 523 7.04 15.82 6.39
N GLU A 524 6.21 14.91 6.96
CA GLU A 524 4.72 14.98 7.02
C GLU A 524 3.98 15.41 8.34
N LEU A 525 4.60 15.80 9.46
CA LEU A 525 3.93 16.30 10.68
C LEU A 525 4.78 17.28 11.63
N LEU A 526 5.87 17.97 11.20
CA LEU A 526 6.73 19.06 11.84
C LEU A 526 6.02 20.39 11.82
N LEU A 527 5.05 20.51 10.93
CA LEU A 527 4.37 21.75 10.63
C LEU A 527 2.89 21.67 10.99
N HIS A 528 2.41 20.44 11.20
CA HIS A 528 1.29 20.08 12.05
C HIS A 528 1.35 20.64 13.49
N GLY A 529 0.62 21.73 13.71
CA GLY A 529 0.22 22.17 15.06
C GLY A 529 1.17 23.16 15.75
N ARG A 530 1.29 24.38 15.21
CA ARG A 530 1.38 25.55 16.11
C ARG A 530 0.88 26.83 15.45
N ARG A 531 0.25 27.64 16.31
CA ARG A 531 -0.46 28.88 16.03
C ARG A 531 0.40 29.92 15.28
N PRO A 532 -0.22 30.88 14.60
CA PRO A 532 0.50 31.84 13.80
C PRO A 532 1.30 32.81 14.69
N GLY A 533 2.60 32.92 14.44
CA GLY A 533 3.47 33.78 15.24
C GLY A 533 4.95 33.72 14.91
N SER A 534 5.54 32.52 14.78
CA SER A 534 6.99 32.36 14.92
C SER A 534 7.73 31.86 13.67
N LYS A 535 8.54 32.77 13.10
CA LYS A 535 9.72 32.50 12.23
C LYS A 535 9.39 32.06 10.79
N SER A 536 10.37 32.19 9.86
CA SER A 536 10.18 32.34 8.40
C SER A 536 10.85 31.31 7.47
N THR A 537 10.68 31.49 6.13
CA THR A 537 10.89 30.53 5.02
C THR A 537 12.33 30.13 4.80
N GLN A 538 13.24 31.01 5.20
CA GLN A 538 14.66 30.76 5.27
C GLN A 538 15.17 31.02 6.70
N ASP A 539 14.31 31.25 7.72
CA ASP A 539 14.63 31.12 9.17
C ASP A 539 14.58 29.62 9.51
N LEU A 540 15.54 28.91 8.93
CA LEU A 540 15.56 27.47 8.60
C LEU A 540 16.89 26.57 9.12
N ARG A 541 18.31 26.28 8.97
CA ARG A 541 19.81 26.65 8.49
C ARG A 541 21.15 26.40 9.34
N VAL A 542 21.51 26.36 10.64
CA VAL A 542 21.05 26.48 12.05
C VAL A 542 21.37 25.19 12.85
N SER A 543 20.35 24.39 13.21
CA SER A 543 20.33 23.03 13.82
C SER A 543 19.37 21.90 13.22
N PHE A 544 19.64 21.29 12.04
CA PHE A 544 19.07 20.09 11.33
C PHE A 544 19.96 19.51 10.18
N SER A 545 19.96 19.99 8.91
CA SER A 545 20.71 19.35 7.77
C SER A 545 22.08 18.92 8.18
N SER A 546 22.86 19.91 8.62
CA SER A 546 24.24 19.83 9.02
C SER A 546 24.31 19.78 10.55
N PHE A 547 23.20 19.42 11.22
CA PHE A 547 23.21 18.71 12.47
C PHE A 547 22.98 17.22 12.35
N VAL A 548 23.57 16.50 11.40
CA VAL A 548 24.45 16.61 10.18
C VAL A 548 26.00 17.07 10.04
N ASP A 549 26.88 17.54 10.97
CA ASP A 549 28.33 17.07 11.17
C ASP A 549 29.08 16.98 12.61
N ARG A 550 28.53 16.49 13.75
CA ARG A 550 29.06 16.48 15.17
C ARG A 550 28.26 15.60 16.19
N VAL A 551 27.34 14.76 15.71
CA VAL A 551 26.19 14.05 16.35
C VAL A 551 25.88 12.67 15.67
N LEU A 552 26.49 12.30 14.54
CA LEU A 552 26.87 10.92 14.13
C LEU A 552 28.19 10.54 14.79
N LYS A 553 29.03 11.56 14.79
CA LYS A 553 30.05 11.93 15.75
C LYS A 553 29.47 12.04 17.18
N LEU A 554 28.16 11.79 17.41
CA LEU A 554 27.57 11.28 18.67
C LEU A 554 26.76 9.97 18.50
N HIS A 555 26.42 9.55 17.27
CA HIS A 555 25.64 8.34 17.03
C HIS A 555 26.53 7.12 17.16
N ASN A 556 26.20 6.27 18.11
CA ASN A 556 27.12 5.28 18.64
C ASN A 556 26.54 3.85 18.58
N ALA A 557 25.65 3.55 17.63
CA ALA A 557 25.23 2.16 17.41
C ALA A 557 26.34 1.41 16.65
N PRO A 558 26.69 0.18 17.05
CA PRO A 558 27.74 -0.60 16.38
C PRO A 558 27.29 -1.06 14.98
N ARG A 559 25.98 -1.16 14.80
CA ARG A 559 25.26 -1.22 13.53
C ARG A 559 23.98 -0.46 13.74
N ILE A 560 23.51 0.14 12.68
CA ILE A 560 22.13 0.57 12.60
C ILE A 560 21.34 -0.62 12.00
N HIS A 561 20.08 -0.82 12.36
CA HIS A 561 19.23 -1.92 11.84
C HIS A 561 18.29 -1.42 10.75
N ARG A 562 17.63 -0.31 11.08
CA ARG A 562 16.71 0.46 10.29
C ARG A 562 17.15 1.91 10.41
N PHE A 563 17.12 2.67 9.35
CA PHE A 563 17.74 3.99 9.28
C PHE A 563 16.81 4.78 8.36
N HIS A 564 16.06 5.83 8.84
CA HIS A 564 14.76 6.62 8.54
C HIS A 564 14.57 8.08 7.52
N LEU A 565 14.28 8.53 6.17
CA LEU A 565 14.12 10.00 5.46
C LEU A 565 13.83 10.30 3.81
N LYS A 566 13.03 11.00 2.83
CA LYS A 566 11.84 11.96 2.23
C LYS A 566 11.51 13.54 2.66
N CYS A 567 12.79 15.39 3.29
CA CYS A 567 12.83 16.81 3.74
C CYS A 567 12.63 17.75 2.53
N GLY A 568 11.72 18.71 2.66
CA GLY A 568 10.68 19.04 1.67
C GLY A 568 11.03 19.07 0.19
N GLN A 569 11.30 20.29 -0.34
CA GLN A 569 12.30 20.57 -1.40
C GLN A 569 13.16 21.93 -1.48
N ASP A 570 13.71 22.72 -0.51
CA ASP A 570 15.07 23.39 -0.63
C ASP A 570 16.04 23.10 0.53
N TYR A 571 17.18 22.55 0.13
CA TYR A 571 18.51 22.77 0.66
C TYR A 571 19.47 21.95 -0.18
N GLU A 572 20.19 22.62 -1.09
CA GLU A 572 21.32 22.16 -1.93
C GLU A 572 21.37 20.66 -2.33
N PRO A 573 21.53 20.40 -3.65
CA PRO A 573 23.05 18.51 -5.48
C PRO A 573 24.57 18.04 -5.45
N SER A 574 25.56 18.94 -5.57
CA SER A 574 27.01 18.73 -5.38
C SER A 574 27.47 18.16 -4.01
N GLN A 575 26.74 18.37 -2.91
CA GLN A 575 27.27 18.32 -1.51
C GLN A 575 26.96 17.05 -0.69
N VAL A 576 25.69 16.62 -0.61
CA VAL A 576 25.17 15.62 0.36
C VAL A 576 25.98 14.30 0.51
N ASN A 577 26.67 13.77 -0.53
CA ASN A 577 27.13 12.36 -0.61
C ASN A 577 28.03 11.94 0.57
N ALA A 578 28.63 12.91 1.24
CA ALA A 578 29.31 12.81 2.53
C ALA A 578 28.60 11.93 3.57
N TRP A 579 27.26 11.91 3.56
CA TRP A 579 26.55 11.18 4.60
C TRP A 579 25.76 9.99 4.08
N ILE A 580 25.57 9.87 2.77
CA ILE A 580 25.48 8.57 2.08
C ILE A 580 26.70 7.77 2.49
N CYS A 581 27.88 8.36 2.36
CA CYS A 581 29.10 7.72 2.81
C CYS A 581 29.01 7.37 4.30
N SER A 582 28.63 8.32 5.17
CA SER A 582 28.38 8.08 6.61
C SER A 582 27.35 6.98 6.89
N ALA A 583 26.39 6.84 5.98
CA ALA A 583 25.47 5.76 6.02
C ALA A 583 26.19 4.48 5.67
N VAL A 584 26.65 4.26 4.44
CA VAL A 584 27.33 3.02 4.04
C VAL A 584 28.36 2.55 5.08
N TRP A 585 29.06 3.49 5.71
CA TRP A 585 29.88 3.33 6.92
C TRP A 585 29.22 2.60 8.11
N GLY A 586 28.05 3.01 8.59
CA GLY A 586 27.38 2.47 9.79
C GLY A 586 26.64 1.13 9.61
N LYS A 587 26.90 0.41 8.51
CA LYS A 587 26.47 -0.99 8.23
C LYS A 587 24.99 -1.34 8.53
N VAL A 588 24.02 -0.68 7.88
CA VAL A 588 22.59 -0.99 8.06
C VAL A 588 22.09 -2.06 7.10
N GLN A 589 21.01 -2.72 7.55
CA GLN A 589 20.30 -3.84 6.97
C GLN A 589 19.00 -3.40 6.30
N GLU A 590 18.23 -2.51 6.96
CA GLU A 590 17.09 -1.72 6.46
C GLU A 590 17.35 -0.18 6.34
N LEU A 591 17.04 0.47 5.22
CA LEU A 591 17.65 1.74 4.72
C LEU A 591 16.49 2.62 4.09
N ASP A 592 16.17 3.98 4.10
CA ASP A 592 14.95 4.63 3.34
C ASP A 592 14.67 6.35 3.02
N LEU A 593 15.00 7.40 2.07
CA LEU A 593 15.86 7.95 0.83
C LEU A 593 15.01 8.56 -0.22
N CYS A 594 14.36 9.54 0.30
CA CYS A 594 13.04 9.69 -0.10
C CYS A 594 12.92 11.14 -0.60
N PHE A 595 12.14 11.46 -1.65
CA PHE A 595 12.08 12.80 -2.29
C PHE A 595 11.26 13.08 -3.59
N PRO A 596 10.15 13.82 -3.60
CA PRO A 596 9.48 14.24 -4.85
C PRO A 596 10.30 15.11 -5.83
N MET A 597 11.01 14.61 -6.87
CA MET A 597 11.73 15.48 -7.85
C MET A 597 11.87 14.94 -9.40
N ARG A 598 11.72 15.75 -10.54
CA ARG A 598 11.38 15.57 -12.05
C ARG A 598 12.54 15.63 -13.10
N ASN A 599 13.15 16.81 -13.32
CA ASN A 599 14.12 17.19 -14.39
C ASN A 599 15.69 17.14 -14.10
N SER A 600 16.42 16.08 -14.52
CA SER A 600 17.70 16.02 -15.31
C SER A 600 19.18 15.65 -14.91
N LYS A 601 19.82 15.64 -13.70
CA LYS A 601 21.33 15.45 -13.61
C LYS A 601 22.11 14.76 -12.42
N TYR A 602 21.63 14.34 -11.24
CA TYR A 602 22.45 14.10 -9.99
C TYR A 602 23.03 12.70 -9.76
N SER A 603 24.37 12.59 -9.63
CA SER A 603 25.14 11.42 -9.17
C SER A 603 25.01 11.07 -7.70
N LEU A 604 24.36 9.96 -7.37
CA LEU A 604 24.67 9.26 -6.14
C LEU A 604 26.09 8.75 -6.17
N TYR A 605 26.58 8.60 -4.95
CA TYR A 605 27.78 7.88 -4.62
C TYR A 605 27.58 6.38 -4.84
N CYS A 606 28.11 5.93 -5.96
CA CYS A 606 28.57 4.58 -6.29
C CYS A 606 28.76 3.61 -5.10
N GLY A 607 29.26 4.07 -3.95
CA GLY A 607 29.60 3.24 -2.79
C GLY A 607 28.45 2.54 -2.07
N LEU A 608 27.17 2.70 -2.44
CA LEU A 608 26.19 1.68 -2.02
C LEU A 608 26.26 0.43 -2.88
N PHE A 609 26.64 0.51 -4.15
CA PHE A 609 26.45 -0.60 -5.08
C PHE A 609 27.28 -1.81 -4.67
N THR A 610 28.30 -1.56 -3.87
CA THR A 610 29.22 -2.50 -3.23
C THR A 610 28.91 -2.77 -1.74
N SER A 611 27.78 -2.29 -1.20
CA SER A 611 27.47 -2.33 0.23
C SER A 611 27.04 -3.72 0.70
N ALA A 612 27.90 -4.35 1.49
CA ALA A 612 27.74 -5.74 1.93
C ALA A 612 26.95 -5.91 3.25
N SER A 613 26.40 -4.87 3.87
CA SER A 613 25.70 -4.98 5.18
C SER A 613 24.21 -5.30 5.08
N LEU A 614 23.73 -5.58 3.87
CA LEU A 614 22.61 -4.85 3.34
C LEU A 614 21.53 -5.79 2.82
N VAL A 615 20.37 -5.76 3.47
CA VAL A 615 19.30 -6.75 3.26
C VAL A 615 18.10 -6.14 2.54
N TYR A 616 17.85 -4.84 2.75
CA TYR A 616 16.60 -4.09 2.49
C TYR A 616 16.81 -2.56 2.35
N LEU A 617 16.94 -2.09 1.12
CA LEU A 617 17.90 -1.08 0.65
C LEU A 617 17.40 0.36 0.17
N LYS A 618 16.63 1.18 0.87
CA LYS A 618 15.63 2.20 0.40
C LYS A 618 15.67 3.14 -0.96
N LEU A 619 14.72 3.51 -1.86
CA LEU A 619 14.85 4.43 -3.09
C LEU A 619 13.48 5.00 -3.49
N GLY A 620 13.28 6.25 -3.90
CA GLY A 620 12.15 6.53 -4.82
C GLY A 620 12.16 7.84 -5.61
N THR A 621 11.17 8.01 -6.52
CA THR A 621 10.67 9.21 -7.30
C THR A 621 10.67 9.30 -8.83
N LYS A 622 10.79 10.50 -9.46
CA LYS A 622 10.43 10.90 -10.85
C LYS A 622 11.61 11.57 -11.69
N PHE A 623 12.88 11.11 -11.71
CA PHE A 623 14.24 11.75 -11.68
C PHE A 623 15.38 11.85 -12.89
N VAL A 624 16.70 11.38 -12.89
CA VAL A 624 17.83 11.04 -13.92
C VAL A 624 19.11 10.19 -13.44
N LEU A 625 19.36 8.82 -13.64
CA LEU A 625 20.52 7.91 -13.14
C LEU A 625 21.72 7.61 -14.06
N ASN A 626 22.82 7.15 -13.46
CA ASN A 626 23.78 6.17 -13.99
C ASN A 626 24.10 5.05 -12.93
N VAL A 627 24.02 3.73 -13.24
CA VAL A 627 24.54 2.62 -12.40
C VAL A 627 26.04 2.81 -12.39
N PRO A 628 26.71 2.55 -11.26
CA PRO A 628 28.15 2.52 -11.28
C PRO A 628 28.56 1.21 -11.94
N ALA A 629 29.58 1.22 -12.80
CA ALA A 629 30.02 0.02 -13.51
C ALA A 629 30.36 -1.19 -12.60
N SER A 630 30.45 -0.99 -11.29
CA SER A 630 30.60 -2.03 -10.27
C SER A 630 29.37 -2.14 -9.36
N VAL A 631 28.51 -3.14 -9.60
CA VAL A 631 27.40 -3.52 -8.71
C VAL A 631 27.71 -4.84 -8.02
N PHE A 632 27.44 -4.93 -6.71
CA PHE A 632 27.65 -6.13 -5.90
C PHE A 632 26.90 -6.11 -4.55
N LEU A 633 25.59 -6.33 -4.57
CA LEU A 633 24.72 -6.22 -3.39
C LEU A 633 24.57 -7.57 -2.68
N ARG A 634 25.66 -8.01 -2.06
CA ARG A 634 25.87 -9.40 -1.59
C ARG A 634 24.89 -9.95 -0.56
N SER A 635 24.27 -9.11 0.27
CA SER A 635 23.35 -9.55 1.35
C SER A 635 21.88 -9.29 1.03
N LEU A 636 21.61 -8.83 -0.19
CA LEU A 636 20.34 -8.26 -0.59
C LEU A 636 19.28 -9.33 -0.81
N ARG A 637 18.32 -9.40 0.11
CA ARG A 637 17.20 -10.36 0.02
C ARG A 637 15.94 -9.73 -0.53
N THR A 638 15.61 -8.53 -0.06
CA THR A 638 14.23 -8.03 0.08
C THR A 638 14.25 -6.52 0.10
N LEU A 639 13.25 -5.76 -0.35
CA LEU A 639 13.49 -4.33 -0.67
C LEU A 639 12.40 -3.17 -0.36
N HIS A 640 11.92 -2.24 -1.28
CA HIS A 640 10.71 -1.27 -1.51
C HIS A 640 10.94 -0.44 -3.02
N LEU A 641 10.37 -0.25 -4.31
CA LEU A 641 10.98 0.09 -5.77
C LEU A 641 10.18 1.05 -6.82
N ASN A 642 10.47 2.35 -7.02
CA ASN A 642 9.42 3.38 -7.00
C ASN A 642 9.59 4.66 -7.88
N SER A 643 8.79 4.81 -8.93
CA SER A 643 8.50 5.91 -9.88
C SER A 643 9.51 6.21 -11.00
N ILE A 644 10.34 5.25 -11.35
CA ILE A 644 11.76 5.47 -11.72
C ILE A 644 12.11 5.36 -13.22
N GLU A 645 13.19 5.92 -13.82
CA GLU A 645 13.57 5.87 -15.29
C GLU A 645 14.95 5.44 -15.71
N PHE A 646 15.03 4.79 -16.91
CA PHE A 646 16.24 4.29 -17.59
C PHE A 646 16.71 4.83 -18.97
N SER A 647 18.00 4.59 -19.26
CA SER A 647 18.83 5.01 -20.40
C SER A 647 19.11 3.94 -21.43
N ASP A 648 19.20 2.69 -21.02
CA ASP A 648 19.67 1.58 -21.87
C ASP A 648 19.41 0.20 -21.22
N ASP A 649 19.41 -0.86 -22.01
CA ASP A 649 19.10 -2.25 -21.64
C ASP A 649 20.11 -2.92 -20.70
N ASP A 650 21.39 -2.53 -20.76
CA ASP A 650 22.44 -3.17 -19.98
C ASP A 650 22.28 -2.85 -18.50
N SER A 651 22.11 -1.57 -18.26
CA SER A 651 21.85 -0.88 -17.01
C SER A 651 20.84 -1.57 -16.11
N THR A 652 19.77 -2.01 -16.77
CA THR A 652 18.79 -2.97 -16.32
C THR A 652 19.52 -4.23 -15.89
N HIS A 653 19.96 -5.05 -16.85
CA HIS A 653 20.50 -6.39 -16.67
C HIS A 653 21.66 -6.51 -15.66
N LYS A 654 22.53 -5.49 -15.56
CA LYS A 654 23.75 -5.36 -14.74
C LYS A 654 23.54 -5.57 -13.23
N LEU A 655 22.28 -5.66 -12.78
CA LEU A 655 21.93 -5.49 -11.39
C LEU A 655 21.30 -6.73 -10.71
N PHE A 656 20.44 -7.54 -11.35
CA PHE A 656 19.93 -8.81 -10.75
C PHE A 656 21.04 -9.83 -10.73
N SER A 657 21.78 -9.85 -11.83
CA SER A 657 23.06 -10.51 -11.98
C SER A 657 24.03 -10.16 -10.84
N SER A 658 23.95 -8.93 -10.31
CA SER A 658 24.76 -8.43 -9.20
C SER A 658 24.10 -8.44 -7.82
N CYS A 659 22.92 -9.05 -7.70
CA CYS A 659 22.18 -9.23 -6.44
C CYS A 659 21.95 -10.73 -6.21
N PRO A 660 22.87 -11.46 -5.56
CA PRO A 660 22.88 -12.93 -5.60
C PRO A 660 21.95 -13.63 -4.60
N VAL A 661 21.67 -13.05 -3.42
CA VAL A 661 20.94 -13.73 -2.31
C VAL A 661 19.46 -13.34 -2.24
N LEU A 662 18.90 -13.17 -3.42
CA LEU A 662 17.87 -12.19 -3.67
C LEU A 662 16.50 -12.87 -3.86
N GLU A 663 15.59 -12.63 -2.92
CA GLU A 663 14.32 -13.34 -2.71
C GLU A 663 13.05 -12.51 -2.98
N GLU A 664 13.16 -11.17 -2.87
CA GLU A 664 12.16 -10.08 -2.84
C GLU A 664 12.83 -8.75 -3.34
N LEU A 665 12.16 -7.85 -4.08
CA LEU A 665 12.54 -7.09 -5.34
C LEU A 665 11.61 -5.72 -5.52
N SER A 666 11.33 -4.61 -6.43
CA SER A 666 10.10 -3.90 -7.21
C SER A 666 9.92 -3.01 -8.56
N ILE A 667 10.19 -3.31 -9.82
CA ILE A 667 9.83 -2.60 -11.13
C ILE A 667 8.80 -1.42 -11.38
N VAL A 668 8.07 -0.81 -10.48
CA VAL A 668 6.62 -0.78 -10.72
C VAL A 668 5.95 0.36 -11.47
N LYS A 669 6.59 1.37 -12.06
CA LYS A 669 5.97 2.57 -12.72
C LYS A 669 6.66 3.92 -12.56
N CYS A 670 7.84 4.15 -13.08
CA CYS A 670 8.53 3.41 -14.12
C CYS A 670 7.73 3.39 -15.57
N GLY A 671 8.12 3.42 -16.92
CA GLY A 671 8.50 2.47 -18.08
C GLY A 671 9.81 2.50 -18.98
N MET A 672 9.80 2.37 -20.32
CA MET A 672 10.91 1.68 -21.02
C MET A 672 11.52 2.19 -22.38
N LYS A 673 11.41 3.42 -22.97
CA LYS A 673 11.73 3.65 -24.43
C LYS A 673 13.19 3.64 -24.80
N ARG A 674 13.98 4.03 -23.83
CA ARG A 674 15.41 3.88 -23.92
C ARG A 674 15.83 2.43 -23.72
N ILE A 675 14.86 1.54 -23.50
CA ILE A 675 15.03 0.14 -23.20
C ILE A 675 14.26 -0.74 -24.19
N ARG A 676 14.95 -1.58 -24.93
CA ARG A 676 14.37 -2.37 -26.03
C ARG A 676 14.33 -3.87 -25.75
N CYS A 677 15.05 -4.28 -24.74
CA CYS A 677 14.91 -5.53 -24.05
C CYS A 677 15.11 -5.24 -22.58
N PHE A 678 14.04 -5.43 -21.81
CA PHE A 678 14.24 -5.61 -20.40
C PHE A 678 14.70 -7.03 -20.09
N LYS A 679 15.52 -7.22 -19.04
CA LYS A 679 16.00 -8.55 -18.67
C LYS A 679 16.29 -8.73 -17.18
N ILE A 680 15.66 -9.73 -16.55
CA ILE A 680 16.07 -10.20 -15.20
C ILE A 680 16.67 -11.58 -15.24
N SER A 681 17.72 -11.70 -14.44
CA SER A 681 18.35 -12.97 -14.12
C SER A 681 18.82 -12.92 -12.66
N ALA A 682 17.93 -13.28 -11.73
CA ALA A 682 18.25 -13.49 -10.32
C ALA A 682 17.72 -14.88 -9.90
N PRO A 683 18.60 -15.82 -9.52
CA PRO A 683 18.24 -17.24 -9.58
C PRO A 683 17.43 -17.76 -8.38
N ILE A 684 17.71 -17.29 -7.16
CA ILE A 684 17.08 -17.81 -5.92
C ILE A 684 15.73 -17.15 -5.57
N LEU A 685 15.13 -16.54 -6.59
CA LEU A 685 14.25 -15.42 -6.45
C LEU A 685 12.80 -15.84 -6.33
N LYS A 686 12.38 -16.05 -5.07
CA LYS A 686 11.09 -16.60 -4.69
C LYS A 686 9.90 -15.71 -5.00
N ARG A 687 9.90 -14.44 -4.59
CA ARG A 687 8.70 -13.57 -4.46
C ARG A 687 9.03 -12.11 -4.78
N LEU A 688 8.16 -11.32 -5.39
CA LEU A 688 8.62 -10.17 -6.20
C LEU A 688 7.42 -9.44 -6.91
N THR A 689 6.95 -8.06 -6.83
CA THR A 689 6.15 -6.84 -7.64
C THR A 689 4.70 -6.61 -8.53
N ILE A 690 4.46 -6.81 -9.85
CA ILE A 690 3.93 -5.88 -10.88
C ILE A 690 2.46 -5.50 -10.99
N GLU A 691 2.22 -4.28 -11.49
CA GLU A 691 0.90 -3.62 -11.56
C GLU A 691 0.80 -2.17 -12.10
N CYS A 692 1.92 -1.67 -12.57
CA CYS A 692 2.41 -0.37 -12.95
C CYS A 692 1.60 0.65 -13.74
N ALA A 693 0.41 0.33 -14.13
CA ALA A 693 -0.33 0.90 -15.22
C ALA A 693 -0.90 2.34 -15.20
N ILE A 694 -0.30 3.29 -14.49
CA ILE A 694 -0.72 4.69 -14.63
C ILE A 694 -0.72 5.18 -16.08
N GLU A 695 -1.88 5.28 -16.70
CA GLU A 695 -2.07 6.24 -17.79
C GLU A 695 -1.72 7.65 -17.25
N ASP A 696 -1.60 8.69 -18.08
CA ASP A 696 -1.59 10.08 -17.60
C ASP A 696 -1.72 11.12 -18.75
N GLU A 697 -1.91 12.39 -18.41
CA GLU A 697 -2.60 13.37 -19.23
C GLU A 697 -1.90 14.05 -20.42
N TYR A 698 -0.57 14.08 -20.56
CA TYR A 698 0.07 14.95 -21.58
C TYR A 698 1.19 14.30 -22.42
N SER A 699 0.90 13.14 -23.02
CA SER A 699 1.84 12.05 -23.24
C SER A 699 1.61 11.26 -24.56
N THR A 700 2.62 11.00 -25.44
CA THR A 700 2.34 10.62 -26.87
C THR A 700 3.23 9.62 -27.66
N GLU A 701 4.31 9.05 -27.12
CA GLU A 701 5.34 8.28 -27.86
C GLU A 701 5.43 6.76 -27.59
N PHE A 702 4.62 6.19 -26.71
CA PHE A 702 4.23 4.77 -26.61
C PHE A 702 5.26 3.70 -26.96
N CYS A 703 6.34 3.61 -26.21
CA CYS A 703 7.45 2.83 -26.74
C CYS A 703 7.36 1.32 -26.50
N GLU A 704 8.32 0.61 -27.10
CA GLU A 704 8.20 -0.77 -27.59
C GLU A 704 9.55 -1.50 -27.53
N TYR A 705 9.54 -2.82 -27.27
CA TYR A 705 10.65 -3.58 -26.67
C TYR A 705 10.28 -5.05 -26.31
N LYS A 706 10.99 -5.71 -25.39
CA LYS A 706 10.84 -7.14 -25.06
C LYS A 706 11.06 -7.47 -23.57
N ILE A 707 10.41 -8.53 -23.09
CA ILE A 707 10.82 -9.30 -21.90
C ILE A 707 11.71 -10.50 -22.27
N ILE A 708 12.87 -10.66 -21.62
CA ILE A 708 13.58 -11.93 -21.42
C ILE A 708 13.85 -12.22 -19.93
N ILE A 709 13.27 -13.26 -19.35
CA ILE A 709 13.63 -13.69 -17.99
C ILE A 709 14.41 -14.98 -17.95
N ASP A 710 15.15 -15.17 -16.86
CA ASP A 710 15.63 -16.46 -16.40
C ASP A 710 15.71 -16.50 -14.85
N THR A 711 14.76 -17.14 -14.16
CA THR A 711 14.75 -17.21 -12.68
C THR A 711 14.08 -18.49 -12.14
N PRO A 712 14.83 -19.55 -11.78
CA PRO A 712 14.24 -20.86 -11.47
C PRO A 712 13.58 -21.05 -10.10
N ALA A 713 14.14 -20.52 -8.99
CA ALA A 713 13.71 -20.86 -7.62
C ALA A 713 12.48 -20.07 -7.13
N LEU A 714 11.59 -19.82 -8.07
CA LEU A 714 10.63 -18.75 -8.04
C LEU A 714 9.24 -19.33 -7.71
N GLU A 715 8.62 -18.86 -6.63
CA GLU A 715 7.43 -19.42 -5.98
C GLU A 715 6.21 -18.50 -6.02
N TYR A 716 6.42 -17.20 -5.85
CA TYR A 716 5.41 -16.14 -5.67
C TYR A 716 5.83 -14.90 -6.51
N PHE A 717 4.99 -13.92 -6.87
CA PHE A 717 4.98 -13.28 -8.23
C PHE A 717 4.10 -11.91 -8.25
N ARG A 718 3.62 -11.13 -9.30
CA ARG A 718 2.59 -9.99 -9.67
C ARG A 718 2.76 -9.43 -11.17
N LEU A 719 1.80 -8.70 -11.80
CA LEU A 719 1.72 -8.22 -13.25
C LEU A 719 0.53 -7.33 -13.55
N TYR A 720 0.78 -6.02 -13.67
CA TYR A 720 0.04 -5.11 -14.52
C TYR A 720 0.96 -3.93 -15.03
N ASP A 721 0.99 -3.54 -16.32
CA ASP A 721 2.18 -3.19 -17.13
C ASP A 721 1.87 -2.46 -18.48
N PHE A 722 2.65 -2.43 -19.63
CA PHE A 722 2.25 -2.32 -21.07
C PHE A 722 2.59 -3.60 -21.92
N VAL A 723 2.17 -3.74 -23.20
CA VAL A 723 2.68 -4.78 -24.11
C VAL A 723 3.98 -4.35 -24.68
N ALA A 724 5.01 -4.98 -24.16
CA ALA A 724 6.17 -5.22 -24.97
C ALA A 724 5.84 -5.98 -26.24
N GLU A 725 6.69 -5.89 -27.21
CA GLU A 725 6.51 -6.52 -28.50
C GLU A 725 6.72 -8.02 -28.49
N GLY A 726 7.30 -8.63 -27.45
CA GLY A 726 7.33 -10.08 -27.27
C GLY A 726 7.94 -10.49 -25.93
N TYR A 727 7.53 -11.61 -25.36
CA TYR A 727 7.96 -11.99 -24.00
C TYR A 727 8.57 -13.40 -24.00
N ASP A 728 9.70 -13.57 -23.30
CA ASP A 728 10.62 -14.71 -23.37
C ASP A 728 11.17 -15.11 -22.00
N LEU A 729 11.49 -16.40 -21.82
CA LEU A 729 10.71 -17.11 -20.81
C LEU A 729 11.32 -18.27 -20.01
N LYS A 730 12.47 -18.07 -19.38
CA LYS A 730 13.35 -19.20 -19.13
C LYS A 730 13.21 -19.73 -17.71
N ASN A 731 13.15 -21.06 -17.62
CA ASN A 731 13.32 -21.87 -16.42
C ASN A 731 12.32 -21.71 -15.26
N LEU A 732 11.10 -21.24 -15.53
CA LEU A 732 10.13 -21.02 -14.46
C LEU A 732 9.43 -22.34 -14.05
N LYS A 733 10.05 -23.06 -13.09
CA LYS A 733 9.65 -24.42 -12.67
C LYS A 733 9.14 -24.53 -11.22
N SER A 734 9.75 -23.82 -10.27
CA SER A 734 9.20 -23.70 -8.90
C SER A 734 7.85 -22.97 -8.87
N LEU A 735 7.54 -22.32 -10.00
CA LEU A 735 6.28 -21.86 -10.58
C LEU A 735 5.01 -22.51 -10.00
N THR A 736 4.72 -22.31 -8.74
CA THR A 736 3.51 -22.87 -8.16
C THR A 736 2.31 -22.17 -8.74
N GLU A 737 2.26 -20.85 -8.68
CA GLU A 737 1.05 -20.09 -8.47
C GLU A 737 0.42 -19.22 -9.68
N ALA A 738 -0.18 -17.97 -9.67
CA ALA A 738 -0.24 -16.96 -10.84
C ALA A 738 -1.48 -16.10 -11.35
N GLN A 739 -2.06 -15.08 -10.75
CA GLN A 739 -2.81 -14.11 -11.58
C GLN A 739 -1.91 -13.36 -12.53
N LEU A 740 -2.39 -12.44 -13.33
CA LEU A 740 -1.73 -12.00 -14.54
C LEU A 740 -2.52 -10.77 -15.17
N HIS A 741 -2.87 -9.65 -14.47
CA HIS A 741 -3.79 -8.52 -14.88
C HIS A 741 -3.37 -7.76 -16.11
N VAL A 742 -4.22 -7.22 -17.00
CA VAL A 742 -3.67 -6.43 -18.14
C VAL A 742 -4.61 -5.56 -19.05
N GLU A 743 -4.60 -4.21 -19.10
CA GLU A 743 -5.25 -3.34 -20.16
C GLU A 743 -4.66 -3.43 -21.64
N LEU A 744 -4.95 -2.68 -22.76
CA LEU A 744 -4.50 -2.92 -24.22
C LEU A 744 -3.68 -1.72 -24.82
N SER A 745 -3.90 -1.17 -26.01
CA SER A 745 -3.77 0.29 -26.17
C SER A 745 -4.83 0.86 -27.10
N THR A 746 -5.34 2.08 -26.81
CA THR A 746 -6.50 2.77 -27.45
C THR A 746 -6.20 3.02 -28.94
N PRO A 747 -5.57 4.15 -29.35
CA PRO A 747 -4.96 4.22 -30.69
C PRO A 747 -3.84 3.24 -31.04
N LYS A 748 -3.56 2.14 -30.32
CA LYS A 748 -2.81 1.01 -30.92
C LYS A 748 -3.65 -0.24 -31.17
N LEU A 749 -4.89 -0.32 -30.72
CA LEU A 749 -5.83 -1.32 -31.24
C LEU A 749 -6.10 -1.00 -32.71
N GLU A 750 -6.34 0.26 -33.00
CA GLU A 750 -6.50 0.82 -34.34
C GLU A 750 -5.27 0.57 -35.24
N GLN A 751 -4.08 0.34 -34.65
CA GLN A 751 -2.81 0.11 -35.37
C GLN A 751 -2.41 -1.37 -35.48
N LYS A 752 -2.49 -2.15 -34.40
CA LYS A 752 -1.96 -3.53 -34.32
C LYS A 752 -3.06 -4.60 -34.22
N GLY A 753 -4.28 -4.23 -33.80
CA GLY A 753 -5.48 -5.09 -33.83
C GLY A 753 -5.48 -6.24 -32.83
N TYR A 754 -6.69 -6.76 -32.54
CA TYR A 754 -6.87 -7.86 -31.58
C TYR A 754 -6.04 -9.10 -31.91
N ALA A 755 -5.80 -9.45 -33.18
CA ALA A 755 -5.08 -10.67 -33.57
C ALA A 755 -3.58 -10.67 -33.19
N TYR A 756 -2.82 -9.61 -33.53
CA TYR A 756 -1.43 -9.45 -33.05
C TYR A 756 -1.42 -9.46 -31.53
N TYR A 757 -2.45 -8.90 -30.90
CA TYR A 757 -2.57 -8.87 -29.46
C TYR A 757 -2.90 -10.27 -28.87
N GLY A 758 -3.83 -11.05 -29.41
CA GLY A 758 -4.20 -12.38 -28.91
C GLY A 758 -3.17 -13.49 -29.15
N GLN A 759 -2.46 -13.51 -30.28
CA GLN A 759 -1.38 -14.51 -30.48
C GLN A 759 -0.31 -14.38 -29.38
N ARG A 760 -0.07 -13.13 -29.03
CA ARG A 760 0.89 -12.71 -28.03
C ARG A 760 0.36 -13.06 -26.62
N GLN A 761 -0.95 -12.98 -26.37
CA GLN A 761 -1.65 -13.64 -25.25
C GLN A 761 -1.48 -15.16 -25.17
N LEU A 762 -0.94 -15.82 -26.19
CA LEU A 762 -0.61 -17.24 -26.13
C LEU A 762 0.88 -17.49 -25.88
N GLU A 763 1.81 -16.60 -26.30
CA GLU A 763 3.22 -16.61 -25.83
C GLU A 763 3.26 -16.64 -24.29
N LEU A 764 2.31 -15.91 -23.72
CA LEU A 764 1.98 -15.90 -22.32
C LEU A 764 1.92 -17.28 -21.74
N MET A 765 0.96 -18.03 -22.23
CA MET A 765 0.40 -19.19 -21.59
C MET A 765 1.33 -20.37 -21.72
N LYS A 766 2.09 -20.43 -22.81
CA LYS A 766 2.86 -21.61 -23.18
C LYS A 766 3.85 -22.01 -22.09
N GLY A 767 4.51 -21.04 -21.45
CA GLY A 767 5.35 -21.33 -20.28
C GLY A 767 4.64 -21.34 -18.91
N ILE A 768 3.33 -21.01 -18.81
CA ILE A 768 2.61 -20.96 -17.51
C ILE A 768 2.19 -22.31 -17.00
N CYS A 769 2.09 -23.28 -17.89
CA CYS A 769 1.56 -24.62 -17.69
C CYS A 769 1.86 -25.34 -16.35
N ASN A 770 2.97 -25.08 -15.65
CA ASN A 770 3.41 -25.80 -14.45
C ASN A 770 2.55 -25.55 -13.19
N VAL A 771 1.59 -24.64 -13.29
CA VAL A 771 1.05 -23.94 -12.13
C VAL A 771 -0.17 -24.62 -11.50
N LYS A 772 0.04 -25.05 -10.26
CA LYS A 772 -0.98 -25.38 -9.26
C LYS A 772 -1.81 -24.18 -8.85
N ILE A 773 -1.43 -23.02 -9.34
CA ILE A 773 -2.16 -21.79 -9.17
C ILE A 773 -2.09 -20.92 -10.51
N LEU A 774 -2.42 -19.61 -10.73
CA LEU A 774 -2.79 -18.75 -11.97
C LEU A 774 -3.99 -17.60 -11.89
N HIS A 775 -4.86 -17.04 -12.79
CA HIS A 775 -6.24 -16.35 -12.51
C HIS A 775 -6.97 -15.90 -13.75
N LEU A 776 -8.07 -15.19 -13.64
CA LEU A 776 -8.73 -14.39 -14.64
C LEU A 776 -9.31 -13.04 -14.18
N THR A 777 -8.60 -11.93 -14.03
CA THR A 777 -9.24 -10.60 -13.80
C THR A 777 -10.01 -10.05 -15.01
N GLY A 778 -10.37 -8.77 -15.08
CA GLY A 778 -11.20 -8.23 -16.13
C GLY A 778 -10.76 -8.37 -17.57
N ASP A 779 -9.51 -8.54 -17.99
CA ASP A 779 -8.88 -7.98 -19.20
C ASP A 779 -8.13 -8.66 -20.55
N TYR A 780 -7.68 -9.94 -20.88
CA TYR A 780 -7.37 -10.72 -22.17
C TYR A 780 -8.42 -11.66 -22.85
N MET A 781 -9.35 -12.30 -22.11
CA MET A 781 -10.69 -12.71 -22.60
C MET A 781 -11.08 -12.19 -23.97
N GLU A 782 -11.55 -10.96 -24.05
CA GLU A 782 -12.10 -10.43 -25.27
C GLU A 782 -11.02 -10.21 -26.31
N VAL A 783 -9.75 -9.99 -25.97
CA VAL A 783 -8.72 -10.05 -26.98
C VAL A 783 -8.59 -11.48 -27.49
N LEU A 784 -8.39 -12.51 -26.66
CA LEU A 784 -8.55 -13.94 -27.00
C LEU A 784 -9.99 -14.35 -27.41
N LYS A 785 -10.90 -13.41 -27.63
CA LYS A 785 -12.21 -13.62 -28.24
C LYS A 785 -12.19 -13.03 -29.64
N LEU A 786 -11.95 -11.73 -29.75
CA LEU A 786 -11.83 -10.93 -30.96
C LEU A 786 -10.51 -11.15 -31.74
N SER A 787 -9.64 -12.03 -31.25
CA SER A 787 -8.45 -12.57 -31.93
C SER A 787 -8.58 -14.04 -32.31
N ASP A 788 -9.68 -14.71 -31.93
CA ASP A 788 -9.95 -16.13 -32.15
C ASP A 788 -8.79 -17.08 -31.77
N CYS A 789 -7.95 -16.66 -30.81
CA CYS A 789 -6.69 -17.32 -30.53
C CYS A 789 -6.84 -18.50 -29.56
N ASN A 790 -6.36 -19.67 -29.99
CA ASN A 790 -6.51 -20.95 -29.29
C ASN A 790 -5.69 -21.03 -27.99
N LEU A 791 -6.39 -21.14 -26.85
CA LEU A 791 -5.80 -21.44 -25.54
C LEU A 791 -4.95 -22.74 -25.57
N PRO A 792 -3.65 -22.74 -25.21
CA PRO A 792 -2.97 -23.97 -24.83
C PRO A 792 -3.54 -24.55 -23.54
N THR A 793 -3.57 -25.87 -23.48
CA THR A 793 -4.12 -26.63 -22.35
C THR A 793 -3.17 -26.59 -21.15
N LEU A 794 -3.69 -26.30 -19.96
CA LEU A 794 -2.87 -26.17 -18.75
C LEU A 794 -3.29 -27.20 -17.69
N HIS A 795 -2.36 -28.04 -17.25
CA HIS A 795 -2.74 -29.29 -16.60
C HIS A 795 -2.53 -29.35 -15.09
N ASN A 796 -1.77 -28.44 -14.47
CA ASN A 796 -1.51 -28.48 -13.03
C ASN A 796 -2.66 -27.95 -12.13
N VAL A 797 -3.87 -27.83 -12.66
CA VAL A 797 -4.74 -26.68 -12.41
C VAL A 797 -5.83 -26.90 -11.32
N SER A 798 -5.39 -27.18 -10.09
CA SER A 798 -6.03 -27.14 -8.72
C SER A 798 -6.47 -25.95 -7.74
N HIS A 799 -6.05 -24.66 -7.76
CA HIS A 799 -6.51 -23.39 -7.12
C HIS A 799 -6.36 -22.14 -8.14
N LEU A 800 -7.36 -21.36 -8.78
CA LEU A 800 -7.75 -20.46 -10.01
C LEU A 800 -8.97 -19.60 -9.92
N LYS A 801 -8.82 -18.26 -10.02
CA LYS A 801 -9.72 -17.17 -9.56
C LYS A 801 -10.24 -16.31 -10.73
N LEU A 802 -11.33 -15.53 -10.65
CA LEU A 802 -11.74 -14.55 -11.70
C LEU A 802 -11.94 -13.12 -11.09
N SER A 803 -11.73 -11.99 -11.77
CA SER A 803 -12.03 -10.63 -11.27
C SER A 803 -12.71 -9.77 -12.37
N VAL A 804 -14.01 -9.96 -12.64
CA VAL A 804 -14.81 -9.46 -13.80
C VAL A 804 -15.23 -7.96 -13.81
N ASN A 805 -15.25 -7.23 -14.97
CA ASN A 805 -15.55 -5.77 -15.21
C ASN A 805 -16.13 -5.35 -16.66
N LYS A 806 -16.21 -4.07 -17.15
CA LYS A 806 -17.01 -3.50 -18.35
C LYS A 806 -16.79 -3.94 -19.89
N HIS A 807 -17.30 -3.27 -20.99
CA HIS A 807 -17.69 -3.41 -22.51
C HIS A 807 -18.65 -4.46 -23.33
N ALA A 808 -18.49 -4.71 -24.66
CA ALA A 808 -19.53 -5.38 -25.52
C ALA A 808 -19.46 -6.91 -25.92
N GLY A 809 -20.25 -7.83 -25.31
CA GLY A 809 -20.28 -9.30 -25.56
C GLY A 809 -19.84 -10.17 -24.35
N TRP A 810 -19.80 -11.53 -24.40
CA TRP A 810 -18.91 -12.35 -23.51
C TRP A 810 -18.14 -13.49 -24.23
N GLN A 811 -18.86 -14.38 -24.90
CA GLN A 811 -18.52 -15.75 -25.35
C GLN A 811 -17.13 -16.33 -24.97
N PHE A 812 -16.99 -17.00 -23.81
CA PHE A 812 -15.94 -18.02 -23.50
C PHE A 812 -15.97 -18.82 -22.15
N LEU A 813 -17.05 -18.88 -21.33
CA LEU A 813 -17.22 -19.93 -20.27
C LEU A 813 -16.58 -21.25 -20.69
N PRO A 814 -17.05 -21.80 -21.81
CA PRO A 814 -16.85 -23.19 -22.07
C PRO A 814 -15.48 -23.44 -22.68
N ASP A 815 -14.98 -22.52 -23.49
CA ASP A 815 -13.68 -22.61 -24.16
C ASP A 815 -12.53 -22.59 -23.17
N LEU A 816 -12.72 -21.92 -22.04
CA LEU A 816 -11.83 -22.09 -20.92
C LEU A 816 -12.24 -23.26 -19.99
N LEU A 817 -13.53 -23.66 -19.87
CA LEU A 817 -13.95 -24.93 -19.19
C LEU A 817 -13.31 -26.15 -19.88
N LYS A 818 -12.96 -25.98 -21.15
CA LYS A 818 -12.24 -26.93 -22.01
C LYS A 818 -10.79 -27.11 -21.57
N SER A 819 -10.13 -26.00 -21.23
CA SER A 819 -8.71 -25.87 -21.50
C SER A 819 -7.80 -26.22 -20.32
N LEU A 820 -8.30 -26.40 -19.10
CA LEU A 820 -7.39 -26.56 -17.95
C LEU A 820 -7.68 -27.80 -17.09
N PRO A 821 -8.06 -28.94 -17.70
CA PRO A 821 -9.01 -29.96 -17.23
C PRO A 821 -8.92 -30.43 -15.77
N ASN A 822 -7.76 -30.42 -15.13
CA ASN A 822 -7.51 -30.91 -13.77
C ASN A 822 -7.94 -29.93 -12.67
N LEU A 823 -9.18 -29.46 -12.82
CA LEU A 823 -9.87 -28.54 -11.94
C LEU A 823 -9.84 -29.08 -10.50
N LEU A 824 -9.44 -28.30 -9.49
CA LEU A 824 -9.51 -28.71 -8.08
C LEU A 824 -9.99 -27.66 -7.05
N ALA A 825 -10.39 -26.44 -7.48
CA ALA A 825 -10.97 -25.31 -6.70
C ALA A 825 -11.72 -24.14 -7.63
N LEU A 826 -12.50 -23.05 -7.24
CA LEU A 826 -12.71 -21.57 -7.75
C LEU A 826 -13.64 -20.56 -6.93
N PHE A 827 -13.26 -19.27 -6.80
CA PHE A 827 -13.77 -17.98 -6.21
C PHE A 827 -14.26 -16.82 -7.16
N LEU A 828 -15.46 -16.26 -7.10
CA LEU A 828 -15.76 -15.01 -7.88
C LEU A 828 -16.28 -13.80 -7.08
N PRO A 829 -15.72 -12.56 -7.19
CA PRO A 829 -16.08 -11.50 -6.24
C PRO A 829 -16.91 -10.30 -6.67
N MET A 830 -16.78 -9.88 -7.92
CA MET A 830 -17.72 -9.10 -8.68
C MET A 830 -17.72 -9.81 -10.02
N GLY A 831 -18.88 -10.17 -10.47
CA GLY A 831 -19.08 -11.11 -11.53
C GLY A 831 -19.50 -10.52 -12.85
N LEU A 832 -20.39 -9.54 -12.82
CA LEU A 832 -20.95 -8.95 -14.02
C LEU A 832 -21.58 -7.56 -13.76
N VAL A 833 -20.98 -6.35 -13.59
CA VAL A 833 -21.21 -4.99 -14.27
C VAL A 833 -22.50 -4.06 -14.40
N HIS A 834 -23.35 -3.63 -13.42
CA HIS A 834 -24.63 -2.85 -13.70
C HIS A 834 -24.44 -1.36 -13.89
N GLU A 835 -23.89 -1.04 -15.04
CA GLU A 835 -24.27 0.15 -15.75
C GLU A 835 -25.83 0.27 -15.80
N ARG A 836 -26.38 1.05 -14.87
CA ARG A 836 -27.76 0.96 -14.35
C ARG A 836 -28.88 0.96 -15.43
N GLY A 837 -29.39 -0.21 -15.80
CA GLY A 837 -30.73 -0.34 -16.41
C GLY A 837 -30.95 -1.29 -17.60
N GLY A 838 -30.08 -2.26 -17.89
CA GLY A 838 -30.32 -3.25 -18.96
C GLY A 838 -30.45 -4.72 -18.51
N ASP A 839 -31.48 -5.40 -19.04
CA ASP A 839 -31.62 -6.86 -19.05
C ASP A 839 -30.79 -7.48 -20.20
N CYS A 840 -30.68 -8.80 -20.25
CA CYS A 840 -29.40 -9.43 -20.57
C CYS A 840 -29.42 -10.79 -21.27
N GLN A 841 -28.25 -11.14 -21.82
CA GLN A 841 -28.12 -12.21 -22.79
C GLN A 841 -27.02 -13.22 -22.40
N TRP A 842 -27.08 -13.89 -21.24
CA TRP A 842 -26.37 -15.19 -21.14
C TRP A 842 -26.98 -16.16 -22.15
N ASP A 843 -26.13 -16.82 -22.92
CA ASP A 843 -26.47 -17.74 -23.98
C ASP A 843 -25.89 -19.10 -23.61
N GLN A 844 -26.75 -20.05 -23.24
CA GLN A 844 -26.27 -21.32 -22.70
C GLN A 844 -25.51 -22.10 -23.79
N PRO A 845 -24.28 -22.57 -23.53
CA PRO A 845 -23.55 -23.37 -24.49
C PRO A 845 -24.19 -24.75 -24.57
N GLU A 846 -24.16 -25.34 -25.76
CA GLU A 846 -24.70 -26.67 -26.01
C GLU A 846 -23.86 -27.78 -25.36
N TRP A 847 -22.61 -27.48 -25.02
CA TRP A 847 -21.62 -28.44 -24.56
C TRP A 847 -21.24 -28.24 -23.11
N VAL A 848 -21.03 -29.36 -22.40
CA VAL A 848 -20.67 -29.43 -20.99
C VAL A 848 -19.24 -29.96 -20.85
N PRO A 849 -18.23 -29.09 -20.79
CA PRO A 849 -16.84 -29.51 -20.79
C PRO A 849 -16.35 -30.07 -19.45
N ARG A 850 -15.30 -30.88 -19.60
CA ARG A 850 -14.96 -32.04 -18.75
C ARG A 850 -14.90 -31.74 -17.26
N CYS A 851 -14.33 -30.61 -16.89
CA CYS A 851 -14.03 -30.31 -15.51
C CYS A 851 -15.28 -30.32 -14.63
N LEU A 852 -16.38 -29.69 -15.09
CA LEU A 852 -17.72 -29.71 -14.48
C LEU A 852 -18.18 -31.12 -14.08
N LEU A 853 -17.86 -32.06 -14.96
CA LEU A 853 -18.33 -33.43 -14.93
C LEU A 853 -17.44 -34.37 -14.11
N SER A 854 -16.21 -33.97 -13.76
CA SER A 854 -15.21 -34.95 -13.26
C SER A 854 -14.52 -34.64 -11.94
N CYS A 855 -14.18 -33.38 -11.65
CA CYS A 855 -13.25 -33.08 -10.55
C CYS A 855 -13.74 -31.98 -9.60
N LEU A 856 -14.87 -31.38 -9.95
CA LEU A 856 -15.60 -30.20 -9.49
C LEU A 856 -16.07 -30.04 -8.00
N LYS A 857 -15.18 -29.98 -7.01
CA LYS A 857 -15.52 -30.14 -5.58
C LYS A 857 -16.23 -29.04 -4.81
N LYS A 858 -16.29 -27.75 -5.10
CA LYS A 858 -16.82 -26.71 -4.20
C LYS A 858 -16.99 -25.38 -4.90
N ILE A 859 -17.82 -24.43 -4.50
CA ILE A 859 -18.18 -23.30 -5.36
C ILE A 859 -18.40 -22.05 -4.50
N LEU A 860 -17.91 -20.85 -4.80
CA LEU A 860 -18.16 -19.64 -3.99
C LEU A 860 -18.08 -18.27 -4.79
N ILE A 861 -19.02 -17.33 -4.57
CA ILE A 861 -19.12 -15.95 -5.10
C ILE A 861 -19.67 -15.00 -4.04
N TRP A 862 -19.24 -13.73 -4.00
CA TRP A 862 -20.07 -12.62 -3.47
C TRP A 862 -20.43 -11.58 -4.56
N GLN A 863 -21.55 -10.86 -4.42
CA GLN A 863 -22.09 -9.87 -5.36
C GLN A 863 -23.65 -9.91 -5.51
N PHE A 864 -24.29 -9.92 -6.73
CA PHE A 864 -25.72 -10.34 -7.13
C PHE A 864 -26.47 -9.19 -8.08
N GLN A 865 -27.75 -8.59 -8.38
CA GLN A 865 -29.21 -8.08 -7.95
C GLN A 865 -30.63 -8.77 -8.20
N GLY A 866 -30.83 -9.78 -9.08
CA GLY A 866 -32.11 -10.52 -9.31
C GLY A 866 -32.47 -10.89 -10.75
N GLN A 867 -31.80 -10.25 -11.71
CA GLN A 867 -31.93 -10.39 -13.17
C GLN A 867 -31.33 -11.69 -13.73
N LYS A 868 -31.48 -11.83 -15.04
CA LYS A 868 -31.97 -13.03 -15.71
C LYS A 868 -30.87 -13.89 -16.31
N GLY A 869 -29.84 -13.28 -16.89
CA GLY A 869 -28.66 -13.94 -17.48
C GLY A 869 -27.81 -14.51 -16.38
N GLU A 870 -27.61 -13.65 -15.39
CA GLU A 870 -27.17 -13.95 -14.05
C GLU A 870 -28.04 -14.93 -13.22
N TYR A 871 -29.20 -15.33 -13.74
CA TYR A 871 -29.99 -16.47 -13.23
C TYR A 871 -29.94 -17.72 -14.16
N LYS A 872 -29.57 -17.55 -15.43
CA LYS A 872 -29.59 -18.60 -16.46
C LYS A 872 -28.38 -19.52 -16.33
N LEU A 873 -27.21 -18.95 -16.14
CA LEU A 873 -25.99 -19.71 -15.93
C LEU A 873 -25.96 -20.31 -14.49
N VAL A 874 -26.85 -19.89 -13.57
CA VAL A 874 -27.22 -20.52 -12.30
C VAL A 874 -27.99 -21.80 -12.51
N LYS A 875 -28.77 -21.87 -13.58
CA LYS A 875 -29.26 -23.13 -14.09
C LYS A 875 -28.06 -23.92 -14.61
N TYR A 876 -27.47 -23.47 -15.72
CA TYR A 876 -26.51 -24.20 -16.56
C TYR A 876 -25.59 -25.11 -15.75
N LEU A 877 -24.65 -24.55 -14.98
CA LEU A 877 -23.63 -25.38 -14.35
C LEU A 877 -23.90 -25.78 -12.89
N LEU A 878 -25.13 -25.62 -12.37
CA LEU A 878 -25.58 -26.31 -11.14
C LEU A 878 -25.94 -27.71 -11.56
N GLN A 879 -26.78 -27.79 -12.61
CA GLN A 879 -27.16 -29.01 -13.31
C GLN A 879 -25.91 -29.78 -13.75
N ASN A 880 -24.90 -29.08 -14.26
CA ASN A 880 -23.70 -29.71 -14.77
C ASN A 880 -22.58 -29.91 -13.73
N ALA A 881 -22.69 -29.35 -12.52
CA ALA A 881 -21.71 -29.54 -11.45
C ALA A 881 -21.93 -30.84 -10.67
N SER A 882 -21.38 -31.93 -11.21
CA SER A 882 -21.65 -33.32 -10.78
C SER A 882 -21.05 -33.75 -9.42
N VAL A 883 -19.84 -33.28 -9.06
CA VAL A 883 -19.07 -33.80 -7.90
C VAL A 883 -18.90 -32.78 -6.75
N LEU A 884 -19.89 -31.91 -6.62
CA LEU A 884 -19.79 -30.64 -5.90
C LEU A 884 -20.14 -30.68 -4.41
N SER A 885 -19.27 -30.10 -3.54
CA SER A 885 -19.30 -30.09 -2.05
C SER A 885 -19.31 -28.70 -1.31
N VAL A 886 -19.00 -27.54 -1.94
CA VAL A 886 -19.49 -26.16 -1.54
C VAL A 886 -20.19 -25.46 -2.73
N PHE A 887 -20.99 -24.41 -2.52
CA PHE A 887 -21.61 -23.50 -3.50
C PHE A 887 -22.13 -22.26 -2.75
N SER A 888 -21.35 -21.18 -2.59
CA SER A 888 -21.64 -20.08 -1.65
C SER A 888 -21.84 -18.72 -2.29
N ILE A 889 -22.72 -17.92 -1.72
CA ILE A 889 -23.40 -16.78 -2.31
C ILE A 889 -23.36 -15.64 -1.23
N LYS A 890 -22.95 -14.39 -1.47
CA LYS A 890 -23.27 -13.20 -0.62
C LYS A 890 -23.75 -11.97 -1.39
N SER A 891 -24.75 -11.24 -0.91
CA SER A 891 -25.36 -10.07 -1.57
C SER A 891 -24.55 -8.73 -1.51
N HIS A 892 -24.85 -7.75 -2.38
CA HIS A 892 -24.25 -6.40 -2.48
C HIS A 892 -24.88 -5.44 -1.44
N ASN A 893 -24.09 -4.52 -0.85
CA ASN A 893 -24.34 -4.04 0.55
C ASN A 893 -25.50 -3.08 0.70
N ASN A 894 -25.86 -2.33 -0.34
CA ASN A 894 -26.96 -1.39 -0.19
C ASN A 894 -28.29 -2.14 -0.20
N LEU A 895 -28.26 -3.42 -0.57
CA LEU A 895 -29.46 -4.17 -0.75
C LEU A 895 -30.27 -4.26 0.51
N THR A 896 -31.56 -4.03 0.31
CA THR A 896 -32.55 -4.00 1.35
C THR A 896 -32.92 -5.44 1.71
N ILE A 897 -34.15 -5.72 2.10
CA ILE A 897 -34.63 -7.10 2.19
C ILE A 897 -35.98 -7.18 1.42
N GLU A 898 -36.23 -6.26 0.48
CA GLU A 898 -37.21 -6.46 -0.59
C GLU A 898 -36.62 -7.46 -1.58
N GLU A 899 -35.63 -7.03 -2.37
CA GLU A 899 -35.07 -7.84 -3.44
C GLU A 899 -34.25 -9.00 -2.88
N GLU A 900 -33.56 -8.81 -1.75
CA GLU A 900 -32.81 -9.90 -1.11
C GLU A 900 -33.79 -11.00 -0.88
N LEU A 901 -34.85 -10.69 -0.12
CA LEU A 901 -35.92 -11.61 0.13
C LEU A 901 -36.62 -12.07 -1.15
N LYS A 902 -36.71 -11.32 -2.24
CA LYS A 902 -37.33 -11.76 -3.50
C LYS A 902 -36.60 -12.93 -4.23
N ILE A 903 -35.33 -13.26 -3.89
CA ILE A 903 -34.37 -13.92 -4.81
C ILE A 903 -34.02 -15.39 -4.51
N SER A 904 -32.97 -15.77 -3.76
CA SER A 904 -32.53 -17.16 -3.50
C SER A 904 -33.51 -18.28 -3.10
N LYS A 905 -34.79 -18.07 -2.79
CA LYS A 905 -35.76 -19.19 -2.93
C LYS A 905 -35.80 -19.67 -4.38
N LYS A 906 -35.78 -18.74 -5.35
CA LYS A 906 -35.55 -18.97 -6.78
C LYS A 906 -34.17 -19.59 -7.08
N LEU A 907 -33.21 -19.60 -6.13
CA LEU A 907 -31.96 -20.38 -6.25
C LEU A 907 -32.08 -21.80 -5.71
N LEU A 908 -32.67 -21.98 -4.52
CA LEU A 908 -32.90 -23.32 -3.93
C LEU A 908 -33.62 -24.24 -4.90
N LEU A 909 -34.61 -23.66 -5.61
CA LEU A 909 -35.44 -24.28 -6.63
C LEU A 909 -34.70 -24.65 -7.93
N LEU A 910 -33.42 -24.30 -8.09
CA LEU A 910 -32.67 -24.61 -9.31
C LEU A 910 -32.07 -26.03 -9.25
N PRO A 911 -32.23 -26.83 -10.32
CA PRO A 911 -31.79 -28.22 -10.37
C PRO A 911 -30.27 -28.36 -10.27
N ARG A 912 -29.81 -29.32 -9.48
CA ARG A 912 -28.39 -29.54 -9.11
C ARG A 912 -27.95 -30.92 -9.58
N GLY A 913 -26.81 -31.02 -10.27
CA GLY A 913 -26.23 -32.29 -10.73
C GLY A 913 -25.61 -33.10 -9.60
N SER A 914 -24.86 -32.43 -8.72
CA SER A 914 -24.37 -33.04 -7.49
C SER A 914 -25.48 -33.16 -6.45
N LYS A 915 -25.67 -34.39 -5.93
CA LYS A 915 -26.53 -34.66 -4.78
C LYS A 915 -25.92 -34.20 -3.45
N THR A 916 -24.59 -34.08 -3.39
CA THR A 916 -23.90 -33.40 -2.27
C THR A 916 -23.88 -31.87 -2.46
N CYS A 917 -24.65 -31.33 -3.42
CA CYS A 917 -24.92 -29.91 -3.59
C CYS A 917 -25.87 -29.34 -2.53
N GLN A 918 -25.32 -29.22 -1.32
CA GLN A 918 -25.70 -28.22 -0.34
C GLN A 918 -25.60 -26.79 -0.99
N VAL A 919 -26.10 -25.70 -0.40
CA VAL A 919 -26.19 -24.27 -1.02
C VAL A 919 -25.42 -23.53 0.21
N VAL A 920 -24.64 -22.45 0.09
CA VAL A 920 -24.58 -21.39 1.14
C VAL A 920 -25.05 -20.09 0.49
N PHE A 921 -25.84 -19.30 1.19
CA PHE A 921 -25.90 -17.86 0.91
C PHE A 921 -25.78 -17.15 2.25
N SER A 922 -24.77 -16.32 2.47
CA SER A 922 -24.58 -15.55 3.72
C SER A 922 -24.49 -14.06 3.47
#